data_AF-A0A7X4KD80-F1
#
_entry.id   AF-A0A7X4KD80-F1
#
_cell.length_a   1.000
_cell.length_b   1.000
_cell.length_c   1.000
_cell.angle_alpha   90.00
_cell.angle_beta   90.00
_cell.angle_gamma   90.00
#
_symmetry.space_group_name_H-M   'P 1'
#
loop_
_entity.id
_entity.type
_entity.pdbx_description
1 polymer ?
#
loop_
_entity_poly.entity_id
_entity_poly.type
_entity_poly.pdbx_seq_one_letter_code
_entity_poly.pdbx_strand_id
1 'polypeptide(L)'
;MDRRQFLKFGSFITVSVASGAGLSACGGGSDGGSALPPASGAWKFPQSVASGDPRADSILLWTRAVPASADNVATVAAGADSAIRLIVTSADNSKALGSNAALNGTTVADVSLPLQAQYDNTVRHKLTGLSANTIYYYQFIAGDNRSNVGRFKTAPAADADVAQLQFAYMTCQDWSLNHWGAMTAIAAENLDFIVHLGDYIYETVGEDFQIGAVESRHDALVLPDGVFKSGTSGAKYANSLADYRYLYKKYRTDTRLQALHERFAFIAIWDDHEFSDDGWQDAQTYDGSFNADGSDLHQTSRRRNANQAWFEFMPADVSLDGANTTFQNIKIYRDFQFGKLMQLVMTDQRLYRSDHIIPESSVNPATGKPLGRIGARYLVPQDLFNSVEAQKMAGAKTIGLDPLTTATILGNTQRQWWMDKMKSATSTWKLWGNEVSLLRMGLNGVDAIATLLAVGAVSGLATSVGSTAAAAGGNFPLAGAIVAGVTAGASATVAQAGAGAIMAAYAASGSTVETQVTAGVKAGLTTAQASIAVAAYTKTYIAGSGIVAATPAVLAATAAQTIAFGYIKPEVQANMANSAFVAASGKKDALAAFFTRFLLNCDQWDGYNSERKALMSHLKTNNIGNVVAMTGDIHSFFAGTVNDDFDAAGGGTPVMVDLVSAGISSDSFFVYLRDAAAALGDIGTLVSYPLAVPVTGLGTVNLNFNLLDYTMGKAAPTVASLLEQTRVQLRGALAAKGVPEAQLDATVTAVLAGLQANSDFNTSLLGLAQQLAGLGNNPWLKYVNTDAQGYTLVTLTPGKMTAQFKQVNKLVGTAAPATLIARTTTAVVSAGSPSVAIS
;
A
#
# COMPACT_ATOMS: atom_id res chain seq x y z
N MET A 1 -33.84 -14.57 29.06
CA MET A 1 -32.39 -14.38 29.25
C MET A 1 -32.20 -13.65 30.56
N ASP A 2 -31.49 -14.24 31.53
CA ASP A 2 -31.36 -13.71 32.89
C ASP A 2 -30.49 -12.44 32.89
N ARG A 3 -31.00 -11.38 33.51
CA ARG A 3 -30.34 -10.08 33.66
C ARG A 3 -28.99 -10.22 34.39
N ARG A 4 -28.84 -11.24 35.25
CA ARG A 4 -27.57 -11.57 35.93
C ARG A 4 -26.54 -12.25 35.01
N GLN A 5 -26.96 -12.97 33.98
CA GLN A 5 -26.02 -13.48 32.97
C GLN A 5 -25.59 -12.37 32.01
N PHE A 6 -26.50 -11.47 31.60
CA PHE A 6 -26.16 -10.30 30.79
C PHE A 6 -25.13 -9.38 31.47
N LEU A 7 -25.25 -9.17 32.79
CA LEU A 7 -24.31 -8.34 33.56
C LEU A 7 -22.97 -9.03 33.88
N LYS A 8 -22.92 -10.37 33.92
CA LYS A 8 -21.67 -11.12 34.14
C LYS A 8 -20.80 -11.24 32.88
N PHE A 9 -21.39 -11.09 31.69
CA PHE A 9 -20.69 -11.25 30.41
C PHE A 9 -20.56 -9.95 29.60
N GLY A 10 -21.21 -8.85 30.02
CA GLY A 10 -21.16 -7.53 29.36
C GLY A 10 -20.28 -6.47 30.03
N SER A 11 -19.37 -6.83 30.94
CA SER A 11 -18.81 -5.88 31.94
C SER A 11 -17.53 -5.12 31.55
N PHE A 12 -16.94 -5.35 30.38
CA PHE A 12 -15.63 -4.75 30.06
C PHE A 12 -15.71 -3.30 29.57
N ILE A 13 -16.70 -2.97 28.72
CA ILE A 13 -16.94 -1.59 28.32
C ILE A 13 -17.88 -0.96 29.34
N THR A 14 -17.42 0.13 29.96
CA THR A 14 -18.24 0.91 30.89
C THR A 14 -18.75 2.17 30.20
N VAL A 15 -19.91 2.68 30.63
CA VAL A 15 -20.54 3.88 30.04
C VAL A 15 -20.92 4.86 31.15
N SER A 16 -20.66 6.14 30.95
CA SER A 16 -21.15 7.22 31.83
C SER A 16 -21.58 8.45 31.03
N VAL A 17 -22.23 9.39 31.71
CA VAL A 17 -22.70 10.67 31.15
C VAL A 17 -21.93 11.81 31.82
N ALA A 18 -21.43 12.76 31.04
CA ALA A 18 -20.78 13.96 31.55
C ALA A 18 -21.75 14.84 32.36
N SER A 19 -21.31 15.33 33.52
CA SER A 19 -22.12 16.04 34.53
C SER A 19 -22.62 17.44 34.13
N GLY A 20 -22.41 17.85 32.88
CA GLY A 20 -22.87 19.13 32.32
C GLY A 20 -24.23 19.10 31.62
N ALA A 21 -24.84 17.93 31.41
CA ALA A 21 -26.06 17.76 30.61
C ALA A 21 -27.39 18.06 31.34
N GLY A 22 -27.38 18.77 32.47
CA GLY A 22 -28.61 19.26 33.13
C GLY A 22 -29.55 18.18 33.72
N LEU A 23 -29.11 16.93 33.84
CA LEU A 23 -29.84 15.89 34.57
C LEU A 23 -29.02 15.47 35.78
N SER A 24 -29.45 15.90 36.97
CA SER A 24 -29.08 15.23 38.22
C SER A 24 -29.44 13.75 38.06
N ALA A 25 -28.43 12.88 38.09
CA ALA A 25 -28.65 11.46 38.15
C ALA A 25 -29.48 11.14 39.40
N CYS A 26 -30.72 10.67 39.20
CA CYS A 26 -31.44 9.93 40.22
C CYS A 26 -30.63 8.66 40.49
N GLY A 27 -29.83 8.69 41.56
CA GLY A 27 -29.27 7.48 42.15
C GLY A 27 -30.40 6.52 42.49
N GLY A 28 -30.38 5.34 41.89
CA GLY A 28 -31.39 4.32 42.11
C GLY A 28 -30.78 2.93 42.04
N GLY A 29 -30.70 2.26 43.20
CA GLY A 29 -30.60 0.81 43.29
C GLY A 29 -29.26 0.28 43.81
N SER A 30 -29.15 0.20 45.13
CA SER A 30 -28.23 -0.68 45.84
C SER A 30 -28.49 -2.15 45.47
N ASP A 31 -27.62 -2.74 44.64
CA ASP A 31 -27.48 -4.19 44.52
C ASP A 31 -26.02 -4.56 44.85
N GLY A 32 -25.84 -5.36 45.90
CA GLY A 32 -24.57 -5.70 46.54
C GLY A 32 -23.64 -6.59 45.71
N GLY A 33 -23.06 -6.05 44.65
CA GLY A 33 -21.74 -6.47 44.18
C GLY A 33 -20.69 -5.70 44.98
N SER A 34 -19.77 -6.39 45.66
CA SER A 34 -18.64 -5.75 46.34
C SER A 34 -17.89 -4.87 45.35
N ALA A 35 -17.90 -3.55 45.56
CA ALA A 35 -17.11 -2.60 44.76
C ALA A 35 -15.64 -3.07 44.76
N LEU A 36 -15.01 -3.09 43.58
CA LEU A 36 -13.60 -3.48 43.47
C LEU A 36 -12.74 -2.58 44.37
N PRO A 37 -11.69 -3.13 45.01
CA PRO A 37 -10.84 -2.33 45.88
C PRO A 37 -10.15 -1.23 45.07
N PRO A 38 -10.15 0.04 45.55
CA PRO A 38 -9.46 1.11 44.85
C PRO A 38 -7.96 0.80 44.78
N ALA A 39 -7.35 1.18 43.66
CA ALA A 39 -5.90 1.10 43.51
C ALA A 39 -5.23 1.87 44.65
N SER A 40 -4.27 1.24 45.33
CA SER A 40 -3.51 1.83 46.44
C SER A 40 -2.01 1.75 46.18
N GLY A 41 -1.24 2.71 46.69
CA GLY A 41 0.21 2.78 46.52
C GLY A 41 0.63 3.27 45.14
N ALA A 42 1.82 2.85 44.70
CA ALA A 42 2.43 3.31 43.46
C ALA A 42 1.97 2.51 42.24
N TRP A 43 1.49 3.22 41.21
CA TRP A 43 1.01 2.68 39.93
C TRP A 43 1.67 3.38 38.74
N LYS A 44 1.55 2.77 37.55
CA LYS A 44 1.99 3.36 36.29
C LYS A 44 1.06 2.99 35.14
N PHE A 45 1.21 3.73 34.04
CA PHE A 45 0.45 3.59 32.80
C PHE A 45 1.42 3.32 31.63
N PRO A 46 1.94 2.09 31.46
CA PRO A 46 3.09 1.84 30.59
C PRO A 46 2.83 2.11 29.10
N GLN A 47 1.56 2.00 28.68
CA GLN A 47 1.08 2.26 27.32
C GLN A 47 0.34 3.60 27.20
N SER A 48 0.49 4.47 28.20
CA SER A 48 -0.18 5.78 28.31
C SER A 48 -1.72 5.68 28.20
N VAL A 49 -2.33 6.69 27.59
CA VAL A 49 -3.78 6.85 27.39
C VAL A 49 -4.09 6.91 25.90
N ALA A 50 -5.33 6.57 25.53
CA ALA A 50 -5.81 6.71 24.16
C ALA A 50 -7.30 7.12 24.15
N SER A 51 -7.71 7.74 23.05
CA SER A 51 -9.12 8.03 22.78
C SER A 51 -9.47 7.62 21.36
N GLY A 52 -10.75 7.35 21.10
CA GLY A 52 -11.17 6.98 19.76
C GLY A 52 -12.66 7.00 19.53
N ASP A 53 -13.02 6.80 18.26
CA ASP A 53 -14.38 6.87 17.74
C ASP A 53 -15.14 8.14 18.18
N PRO A 54 -14.63 9.34 17.86
CA PRO A 54 -15.29 10.59 18.26
C PRO A 54 -16.67 10.71 17.61
N ARG A 55 -17.67 10.98 18.44
CA ARG A 55 -19.04 11.33 18.05
C ARG A 55 -19.33 12.76 18.46
N ALA A 56 -20.50 13.27 18.05
CA ALA A 56 -20.93 14.61 18.41
C ALA A 56 -21.08 14.79 19.92
N ASP A 57 -21.46 13.73 20.63
CA ASP A 57 -21.77 13.77 22.06
C ASP A 57 -21.05 12.68 22.88
N SER A 58 -20.16 11.89 22.25
CA SER A 58 -19.46 10.82 22.93
C SER A 58 -18.04 10.56 22.43
N ILE A 59 -17.26 9.87 23.26
CA ILE A 59 -15.92 9.39 22.95
C ILE A 59 -15.66 8.06 23.67
N LEU A 60 -14.81 7.19 23.12
CA LEU A 60 -14.23 6.08 23.87
C LEU A 60 -12.85 6.49 24.44
N LEU A 61 -12.65 6.28 25.74
CA LEU A 61 -11.40 6.53 26.46
C LEU A 61 -10.78 5.21 26.91
N TRP A 62 -9.46 5.12 26.78
CA TRP A 62 -8.68 3.91 27.00
C TRP A 62 -7.43 4.18 27.82
N THR A 63 -7.06 3.22 28.68
CA THR A 63 -5.72 3.13 29.27
C THR A 63 -5.44 1.70 29.72
N ARG A 64 -4.19 1.40 30.07
CA ARG A 64 -3.80 0.22 30.84
C ARG A 64 -3.04 0.68 32.09
N ALA A 65 -3.43 0.17 33.25
CA ALA A 65 -2.83 0.53 34.52
C ALA A 65 -2.32 -0.69 35.28
N VAL A 66 -1.09 -0.62 35.78
CA VAL A 66 -0.46 -1.69 36.56
C VAL A 66 0.29 -1.13 37.76
N PRO A 67 0.53 -1.92 38.83
CA PRO A 67 1.42 -1.52 39.91
C PRO A 67 2.78 -1.09 39.38
N ALA A 68 3.42 -0.10 40.02
CA ALA A 68 4.69 0.48 39.53
C ALA A 68 5.82 -0.55 39.40
N SER A 69 5.79 -1.61 40.22
CA SER A 69 6.75 -2.71 40.22
C SER A 69 6.55 -3.74 39.09
N ALA A 70 5.40 -3.73 38.41
CA ALA A 70 5.14 -4.68 37.33
C ALA A 70 6.01 -4.38 36.09
N ASP A 71 6.35 -5.40 35.30
CA ASP A 71 6.96 -5.18 33.99
C ASP A 71 5.98 -4.48 33.03
N ASN A 72 6.51 -3.69 32.08
CA ASN A 72 5.69 -2.88 31.17
C ASN A 72 4.85 -3.73 30.19
N VAL A 73 5.31 -4.94 29.87
CA VAL A 73 4.71 -5.81 28.86
C VAL A 73 4.27 -7.18 29.42
N ALA A 74 4.59 -7.52 30.67
CA ALA A 74 4.09 -8.74 31.32
C ALA A 74 2.57 -8.77 31.45
N THR A 75 2.03 -9.98 31.51
CA THR A 75 0.60 -10.25 31.77
C THR A 75 0.25 -9.94 33.22
N VAL A 76 -0.89 -9.30 33.45
CA VAL A 76 -1.43 -9.11 34.79
C VAL A 76 -1.87 -10.45 35.40
N ALA A 77 -1.42 -10.73 36.62
CA ALA A 77 -1.78 -11.95 37.33
C ALA A 77 -3.29 -11.99 37.66
N ALA A 78 -3.90 -13.17 37.55
CA ALA A 78 -5.30 -13.38 37.92
C ALA A 78 -5.57 -12.96 39.38
N GLY A 79 -6.76 -12.40 39.64
CA GLY A 79 -7.15 -11.92 40.97
C GLY A 79 -6.58 -10.55 41.37
N ALA A 80 -5.85 -9.87 40.49
CA ALA A 80 -5.33 -8.52 40.69
C ALA A 80 -6.31 -7.42 40.25
N ASP A 81 -7.62 -7.66 40.43
CA ASP A 81 -8.66 -6.70 40.08
C ASP A 81 -8.63 -5.48 41.03
N SER A 82 -8.89 -4.30 40.48
CA SER A 82 -8.86 -3.04 41.23
C SER A 82 -9.80 -2.00 40.62
N ALA A 83 -9.81 -0.77 41.13
CA ALA A 83 -10.54 0.35 40.56
C ALA A 83 -9.66 1.60 40.46
N ILE A 84 -9.81 2.33 39.35
CA ILE A 84 -9.13 3.62 39.09
C ILE A 84 -10.16 4.72 38.86
N ARG A 85 -9.73 5.98 38.85
CA ARG A 85 -10.59 7.12 38.53
C ARG A 85 -10.25 7.71 37.16
N LEU A 86 -11.26 8.17 36.45
CA LEU A 86 -11.16 8.98 35.25
C LEU A 86 -11.64 10.39 35.55
N ILE A 87 -10.83 11.39 35.22
CA ILE A 87 -11.19 12.82 35.29
C ILE A 87 -11.19 13.39 33.87
N VAL A 88 -12.22 14.17 33.53
CA VAL A 88 -12.33 14.88 32.24
C VAL A 88 -12.68 16.35 32.49
N THR A 89 -12.09 17.28 31.73
CA THR A 89 -12.34 18.72 31.79
C THR A 89 -12.36 19.32 30.39
N SER A 90 -13.15 20.37 30.17
CA SER A 90 -13.10 21.19 28.95
C SER A 90 -12.14 22.39 29.09
N ALA A 91 -11.57 22.61 30.28
CA ALA A 91 -10.59 23.67 30.47
C ALA A 91 -9.28 23.35 29.75
N ASP A 92 -8.64 24.38 29.19
CA ASP A 92 -7.41 24.23 28.44
C ASP A 92 -6.26 23.70 29.31
N ASN A 93 -5.82 22.48 29.02
CA ASN A 93 -4.65 21.85 29.60
C ASN A 93 -3.62 21.47 28.51
N SER A 94 -3.61 22.17 27.37
CA SER A 94 -2.70 21.94 26.23
C SER A 94 -1.22 21.86 26.63
N LYS A 95 -0.78 22.72 27.54
CA LYS A 95 0.61 22.74 28.06
C LYS A 95 0.98 21.51 28.89
N ALA A 96 0.00 20.77 29.39
CA ALA A 96 0.20 19.57 30.20
C ALA A 96 0.16 18.27 29.36
N LEU A 97 -0.15 18.34 28.06
CA LEU A 97 -0.26 17.15 27.19
C LEU A 97 1.01 16.30 27.22
N GLY A 98 0.86 15.00 27.46
CA GLY A 98 1.97 14.06 27.59
C GLY A 98 2.75 14.14 28.90
N SER A 99 2.30 14.97 29.86
CA SER A 99 2.82 15.01 31.22
C SER A 99 1.81 14.43 32.22
N ASN A 100 2.25 14.06 33.41
CA ASN A 100 1.40 13.59 34.50
C ASN A 100 0.88 14.71 35.43
N ALA A 101 0.99 15.97 35.01
CA ALA A 101 0.49 17.11 35.78
C ALA A 101 -1.03 16.99 36.01
N ALA A 102 -1.51 17.45 37.16
CA ALA A 102 -2.94 17.44 37.47
C ALA A 102 -3.70 18.38 36.52
N LEU A 103 -4.87 17.93 36.07
CA LEU A 103 -5.78 18.75 35.27
C LEU A 103 -6.31 19.95 36.08
N ASN A 104 -6.38 21.10 35.42
CA ASN A 104 -7.03 22.31 35.93
C ASN A 104 -8.47 22.44 35.41
N GLY A 105 -9.26 23.27 36.10
CA GLY A 105 -10.63 23.63 35.69
C GLY A 105 -11.72 22.73 36.28
N THR A 106 -12.97 23.00 35.89
CA THR A 106 -14.13 22.25 36.40
C THR A 106 -14.23 20.90 35.70
N THR A 107 -14.32 19.84 36.50
CA THR A 107 -14.50 18.48 36.01
C THR A 107 -15.87 18.30 35.38
N VAL A 108 -15.92 17.79 34.15
CA VAL A 108 -17.14 17.37 33.44
C VAL A 108 -17.44 15.88 33.59
N ALA A 109 -16.47 15.09 34.05
CA ALA A 109 -16.68 13.69 34.45
C ALA A 109 -15.65 13.26 35.50
N ASP A 110 -16.10 12.63 36.57
CA ASP A 110 -15.27 12.01 37.63
C ASP A 110 -15.85 10.63 37.92
N VAL A 111 -15.22 9.59 37.36
CA VAL A 111 -15.81 8.26 37.27
C VAL A 111 -14.88 7.22 37.85
N SER A 112 -15.39 6.34 38.72
CA SER A 112 -14.69 5.15 39.17
C SER A 112 -14.85 4.03 38.13
N LEU A 113 -13.74 3.47 37.66
CA LEU A 113 -13.68 2.49 36.59
C LEU A 113 -12.99 1.20 37.06
N PRO A 114 -13.50 0.01 36.68
CA PRO A 114 -12.90 -1.25 37.06
C PRO A 114 -11.61 -1.52 36.26
N LEU A 115 -10.61 -2.06 36.93
CA LEU A 115 -9.50 -2.79 36.34
C LEU A 115 -9.73 -4.27 36.57
N GLN A 116 -9.82 -5.04 35.50
CA GLN A 116 -10.02 -6.48 35.58
C GLN A 116 -8.81 -7.20 34.99
N ALA A 117 -8.18 -8.07 35.78
CA ALA A 117 -6.98 -8.81 35.39
C ALA A 117 -7.23 -9.70 34.16
N GLN A 118 -8.46 -10.21 34.00
CA GLN A 118 -8.86 -11.00 32.83
C GLN A 118 -8.76 -10.23 31.51
N TYR A 119 -8.77 -8.88 31.54
CA TYR A 119 -8.56 -7.99 30.40
C TYR A 119 -7.23 -7.21 30.51
N ASP A 120 -6.24 -7.81 31.19
CA ASP A 120 -4.88 -7.27 31.37
C ASP A 120 -4.85 -5.86 32.00
N ASN A 121 -5.83 -5.56 32.87
CA ASN A 121 -6.07 -4.24 33.47
C ASN A 121 -6.13 -3.09 32.46
N THR A 122 -6.66 -3.37 31.27
CA THR A 122 -7.09 -2.33 30.33
C THR A 122 -8.44 -1.77 30.76
N VAL A 123 -8.69 -0.51 30.39
CA VAL A 123 -9.95 0.20 30.56
C VAL A 123 -10.46 0.59 29.19
N ARG A 124 -11.76 0.36 28.96
CA ARG A 124 -12.51 0.94 27.84
C ARG A 124 -13.77 1.59 28.37
N HIS A 125 -13.82 2.92 28.30
CA HIS A 125 -14.90 3.72 28.88
C HIS A 125 -15.51 4.65 27.85
N LYS A 126 -16.80 4.47 27.54
CA LYS A 126 -17.56 5.39 26.70
C LYS A 126 -18.14 6.50 27.55
N LEU A 127 -17.67 7.73 27.31
CA LEU A 127 -18.23 8.92 27.92
C LEU A 127 -19.21 9.58 26.95
N THR A 128 -20.44 9.83 27.40
CA THR A 128 -21.54 10.42 26.61
C THR A 128 -22.00 11.76 27.19
N GLY A 129 -22.90 12.47 26.51
CA GLY A 129 -23.42 13.77 26.96
C GLY A 129 -22.42 14.91 26.85
N LEU A 130 -21.42 14.78 25.97
CA LEU A 130 -20.42 15.81 25.69
C LEU A 130 -20.97 16.84 24.69
N SER A 131 -20.38 18.03 24.68
CA SER A 131 -20.68 19.04 23.67
C SER A 131 -19.98 18.69 22.35
N ALA A 132 -20.65 18.94 21.23
CA ALA A 132 -20.08 18.74 19.89
C ALA A 132 -18.95 19.72 19.57
N ASN A 133 -18.07 19.32 18.65
CA ASN A 133 -16.92 20.12 18.18
C ASN A 133 -16.07 20.74 19.31
N THR A 134 -15.94 20.03 20.43
CA THR A 134 -15.33 20.55 21.66
C THR A 134 -14.09 19.74 22.02
N ILE A 135 -13.01 20.44 22.39
CA ILE A 135 -11.79 19.82 22.90
C ILE A 135 -11.95 19.56 24.40
N TYR A 136 -11.60 18.34 24.80
CA TYR A 136 -11.55 17.93 26.20
C TYR A 136 -10.18 17.36 26.54
N TYR A 137 -9.81 17.49 27.80
CA TYR A 137 -8.62 16.90 28.38
C TYR A 137 -9.03 15.87 29.44
N TYR A 138 -8.31 14.77 29.51
CA TYR A 138 -8.63 13.67 30.41
C TYR A 138 -7.38 13.03 31.01
N GLN A 139 -7.57 12.41 32.17
CA GLN A 139 -6.51 11.75 32.91
C GLN A 139 -7.08 10.63 33.77
N PHE A 140 -6.35 9.52 33.85
CA PHE A 140 -6.65 8.43 34.77
C PHE A 140 -5.81 8.55 36.04
N ILE A 141 -6.36 8.11 37.17
CA ILE A 141 -5.72 8.16 38.49
C ILE A 141 -5.81 6.78 39.12
N ALA A 142 -4.65 6.19 39.44
CA ALA A 142 -4.52 4.89 40.08
C ALA A 142 -3.61 5.03 41.31
N GLY A 143 -4.12 4.76 42.50
CA GLY A 143 -3.40 5.05 43.75
C GLY A 143 -2.97 6.52 43.81
N ASP A 144 -1.67 6.73 44.01
CA ASP A 144 -1.07 8.06 44.11
C ASP A 144 -0.60 8.64 42.75
N ASN A 145 -0.83 7.90 41.65
CA ASN A 145 -0.26 8.21 40.35
C ASN A 145 -1.32 8.64 39.33
N ARG A 146 -0.92 9.56 38.46
CA ARG A 146 -1.68 10.06 37.33
C ARG A 146 -1.11 9.54 36.02
N SER A 147 -1.98 9.22 35.07
CA SER A 147 -1.56 8.99 33.69
C SER A 147 -1.03 10.28 33.07
N ASN A 148 -0.42 10.17 31.89
CA ASN A 148 -0.24 11.35 31.06
C ASN A 148 -1.60 11.99 30.75
N VAL A 149 -1.62 13.31 30.60
CA VAL A 149 -2.79 14.07 30.15
C VAL A 149 -3.02 13.75 28.68
N GLY A 150 -4.19 13.20 28.39
CA GLY A 150 -4.71 13.02 27.04
C GLY A 150 -5.67 14.13 26.64
N ARG A 151 -5.88 14.28 25.34
CA ARG A 151 -6.87 15.15 24.70
C ARG A 151 -7.68 14.37 23.68
N PHE A 152 -8.93 14.78 23.51
CA PHE A 152 -9.74 14.41 22.35
C PHE A 152 -10.58 15.60 21.88
N LYS A 153 -11.12 15.51 20.67
CA LYS A 153 -12.10 16.46 20.12
C LYS A 153 -13.35 15.68 19.70
N THR A 154 -14.52 16.09 20.17
CA THR A 154 -15.80 15.51 19.71
C THR A 154 -16.07 15.92 18.26
N ALA A 155 -16.78 15.06 17.51
CA ALA A 155 -17.18 15.38 16.16
C ALA A 155 -18.14 16.60 16.14
N PRO A 156 -18.23 17.35 15.03
CA PRO A 156 -19.29 18.34 14.86
C PRO A 156 -20.68 17.70 14.90
N ALA A 157 -21.69 18.45 15.35
CA ALA A 157 -23.08 18.03 15.30
C ALA A 157 -23.48 17.72 13.85
N ALA A 158 -24.38 16.76 13.63
CA ALA A 158 -24.69 16.21 12.31
C ALA A 158 -25.16 17.25 11.27
N ASP A 159 -25.83 18.31 11.72
CA ASP A 159 -26.35 19.42 10.91
C ASP A 159 -25.42 20.64 10.80
N ALA A 160 -24.24 20.59 11.44
CA ALA A 160 -23.29 21.68 11.44
C ALA A 160 -22.65 21.89 10.05
N ASP A 161 -22.51 23.17 9.67
CA ASP A 161 -21.72 23.56 8.52
C ASP A 161 -20.23 23.61 8.91
N VAL A 162 -19.45 22.65 8.41
CA VAL A 162 -18.04 22.50 8.73
C VAL A 162 -17.21 23.06 7.58
N ALA A 163 -16.47 24.13 7.85
CA ALA A 163 -15.64 24.80 6.83
C ALA A 163 -14.40 23.97 6.45
N GLN A 164 -13.84 23.22 7.40
CA GLN A 164 -12.66 22.40 7.20
C GLN A 164 -12.57 21.28 8.24
N LEU A 165 -12.04 20.13 7.83
CA LEU A 165 -11.45 19.10 8.72
C LEU A 165 -9.99 18.88 8.32
N GLN A 166 -9.12 18.63 9.30
CA GLN A 166 -7.76 18.19 9.08
C GLN A 166 -7.50 16.89 9.84
N PHE A 167 -7.03 15.84 9.16
CA PHE A 167 -6.75 14.55 9.77
C PHE A 167 -5.58 13.88 9.06
N ALA A 168 -4.95 12.91 9.72
CA ALA A 168 -3.96 12.04 9.10
C ALA A 168 -4.51 10.62 9.01
N TYR A 169 -4.08 9.87 8.01
CA TYR A 169 -4.26 8.43 8.00
C TYR A 169 -2.94 7.69 7.80
N MET A 170 -2.84 6.55 8.49
CA MET A 170 -1.64 5.73 8.62
C MET A 170 -1.99 4.24 8.68
N THR A 171 -1.00 3.40 8.39
CA THR A 171 -1.12 1.94 8.27
C THR A 171 0.27 1.32 8.38
N CYS A 172 0.36 0.01 8.56
CA CYS A 172 1.58 -0.80 8.34
C CYS A 172 2.81 -0.23 9.04
N GLN A 173 2.84 -0.41 10.36
CA GLN A 173 3.87 0.09 11.25
C GLN A 173 4.71 -1.06 11.86
N ASP A 174 5.31 -1.92 11.03
CA ASP A 174 6.17 -2.99 11.55
C ASP A 174 7.26 -2.44 12.49
N TRP A 175 7.33 -3.01 13.69
CA TRP A 175 8.31 -2.70 14.73
C TRP A 175 9.75 -3.05 14.31
N SER A 176 9.90 -4.01 13.40
CA SER A 176 11.18 -4.61 13.04
C SER A 176 11.87 -3.89 11.88
N LEU A 177 11.30 -2.79 11.37
CA LEU A 177 11.76 -2.12 10.16
C LEU A 177 11.82 -0.60 10.32
N ASN A 178 12.84 0.00 9.72
CA ASN A 178 13.10 1.43 9.66
C ASN A 178 12.89 2.16 11.00
N HIS A 179 12.07 3.22 11.03
CA HIS A 179 11.84 4.04 12.21
C HIS A 179 10.41 4.60 12.21
N TRP A 180 9.91 5.00 13.38
CA TRP A 180 8.59 5.64 13.51
C TRP A 180 8.65 7.17 13.61
N GLY A 181 9.71 7.79 13.06
CA GLY A 181 9.88 9.25 13.06
C GLY A 181 8.70 10.02 12.45
N ALA A 182 7.95 9.43 11.50
CA ALA A 182 6.71 10.00 10.97
C ALA A 182 5.71 10.38 12.08
N MET A 183 5.59 9.59 13.15
CA MET A 183 4.67 9.86 14.24
C MET A 183 5.02 11.15 15.01
N THR A 184 6.31 11.53 15.08
CA THR A 184 6.72 12.83 15.63
C THR A 184 6.20 13.98 14.77
N ALA A 185 6.27 13.84 13.44
CA ALA A 185 5.76 14.86 12.53
C ALA A 185 4.22 14.98 12.63
N ILE A 186 3.51 13.85 12.67
CA ILE A 186 2.05 13.80 12.85
C ILE A 186 1.66 14.46 14.20
N ALA A 187 2.40 14.20 15.28
CA ALA A 187 2.10 14.77 16.60
C ALA A 187 2.20 16.31 16.65
N ALA A 188 2.91 16.92 15.70
CA ALA A 188 3.06 18.37 15.58
C ALA A 188 1.95 19.03 14.73
N GLU A 189 1.12 18.24 14.05
CA GLU A 189 0.00 18.74 13.24
C GLU A 189 -1.21 19.14 14.11
N ASN A 190 -2.10 19.98 13.59
CA ASN A 190 -3.34 20.35 14.27
C ASN A 190 -4.53 19.52 13.75
N LEU A 191 -4.57 18.24 14.13
CA LEU A 191 -5.56 17.29 13.63
C LEU A 191 -6.84 17.27 14.48
N ASP A 192 -7.96 17.00 13.81
CA ASP A 192 -9.25 16.67 14.42
C ASP A 192 -9.27 15.22 14.93
N PHE A 193 -8.69 14.29 14.17
CA PHE A 193 -8.58 12.86 14.48
C PHE A 193 -7.49 12.20 13.62
N ILE A 194 -7.20 10.92 13.90
CA ILE A 194 -6.35 10.04 13.08
C ILE A 194 -7.18 8.84 12.62
N VAL A 195 -6.99 8.41 11.38
CA VAL A 195 -7.51 7.12 10.88
C VAL A 195 -6.37 6.11 10.81
N HIS A 196 -6.57 4.91 11.35
CA HIS A 196 -5.63 3.80 11.21
C HIS A 196 -6.26 2.70 10.37
N LEU A 197 -5.64 2.34 9.24
CA LEU A 197 -6.24 1.47 8.23
C LEU A 197 -5.90 -0.02 8.39
N GLY A 198 -4.99 -0.36 9.30
CA GLY A 198 -4.65 -1.75 9.61
C GLY A 198 -3.16 -1.93 9.83
N ASP A 199 -2.75 -3.15 10.18
CA ASP A 199 -1.36 -3.49 10.51
C ASP A 199 -0.78 -2.60 11.61
N TYR A 200 -1.58 -2.41 12.67
CA TYR A 200 -1.15 -1.75 13.88
C TYR A 200 -0.09 -2.59 14.59
N ILE A 201 -0.19 -3.91 14.50
CA ILE A 201 0.83 -4.89 14.91
C ILE A 201 1.13 -5.83 13.75
N TYR A 202 2.31 -6.47 13.82
CA TYR A 202 2.64 -7.65 13.03
C TYR A 202 2.68 -8.87 13.95
N GLU A 203 1.98 -9.95 13.57
CA GLU A 203 1.87 -11.19 14.33
C GLU A 203 3.14 -12.05 14.27
N THR A 204 4.00 -11.80 13.29
CA THR A 204 5.24 -12.56 13.08
C THR A 204 6.48 -11.87 13.63
N VAL A 205 7.50 -12.68 13.94
CA VAL A 205 8.84 -12.24 14.28
C VAL A 205 9.88 -13.05 13.50
N GLY A 206 10.83 -12.36 12.88
CA GLY A 206 11.95 -12.97 12.17
C GLY A 206 11.59 -13.53 10.78
N GLU A 207 10.53 -13.03 10.15
CA GLU A 207 10.20 -13.36 8.75
C GLU A 207 11.21 -12.73 7.78
N ASP A 208 11.28 -13.29 6.56
CA ASP A 208 12.18 -12.80 5.51
C ASP A 208 11.86 -11.35 5.07
N PHE A 209 10.63 -10.88 5.29
CA PHE A 209 10.27 -9.47 5.04
C PHE A 209 10.64 -8.54 6.22
N GLN A 210 11.12 -9.07 7.35
CA GLN A 210 11.50 -8.33 8.56
C GLN A 210 13.03 -8.21 8.75
N ILE A 211 13.79 -8.28 7.65
CA ILE A 211 15.27 -8.32 7.65
C ILE A 211 15.93 -6.94 7.47
N GLY A 212 15.15 -5.88 7.33
CA GLY A 212 15.64 -4.52 7.14
C GLY A 212 16.31 -3.92 8.38
N ALA A 213 16.96 -2.76 8.20
CA ALA A 213 17.51 -2.00 9.32
C ALA A 213 16.39 -1.44 10.20
N VAL A 214 16.58 -1.47 11.51
CA VAL A 214 15.61 -1.01 12.52
C VAL A 214 16.22 0.02 13.46
N GLU A 215 15.41 0.98 13.91
CA GLU A 215 15.80 1.99 14.88
C GLU A 215 16.17 1.33 16.22
N SER A 216 17.24 1.78 16.86
CA SER A 216 17.73 1.26 18.15
C SER A 216 16.73 1.32 19.31
N ARG A 217 15.66 2.11 19.16
CA ARG A 217 14.55 2.19 20.13
C ARG A 217 13.60 1.01 20.05
N HIS A 218 13.64 0.25 18.97
CA HIS A 218 12.85 -0.95 18.74
C HIS A 218 13.75 -2.17 18.92
N ASP A 219 13.72 -2.74 20.12
CA ASP A 219 14.42 -3.97 20.45
C ASP A 219 13.69 -5.21 19.89
N ALA A 220 14.41 -6.33 19.78
CA ALA A 220 13.85 -7.55 19.22
C ALA A 220 12.58 -8.00 19.96
N LEU A 221 11.55 -8.36 19.20
CA LEU A 221 10.30 -8.90 19.72
C LEU A 221 10.48 -10.34 20.21
N VAL A 222 9.84 -10.68 21.34
CA VAL A 222 9.87 -12.00 21.95
C VAL A 222 8.44 -12.43 22.29
N LEU A 223 7.86 -13.25 21.43
CA LEU A 223 6.53 -13.83 21.64
C LEU A 223 6.57 -14.83 22.82
N PRO A 224 5.75 -14.65 23.88
CA PRO A 224 5.67 -15.56 25.02
C PRO A 224 5.48 -17.04 24.67
N ASP A 225 4.53 -17.34 23.78
CA ASP A 225 4.10 -18.68 23.38
C ASP A 225 4.25 -18.91 21.87
N GLY A 226 4.98 -18.03 21.17
CA GLY A 226 5.06 -18.01 19.71
C GLY A 226 5.48 -19.34 19.09
N VAL A 227 4.81 -19.71 18.00
CA VAL A 227 4.97 -20.98 17.29
C VAL A 227 5.85 -20.79 16.05
N PHE A 228 6.74 -21.74 15.77
CA PHE A 228 7.54 -21.70 14.55
C PHE A 228 6.70 -21.96 13.30
N LYS A 229 6.84 -21.13 12.26
CA LYS A 229 6.10 -21.26 10.98
C LYS A 229 6.46 -22.55 10.23
N SER A 230 7.72 -22.94 10.26
CA SER A 230 8.21 -24.28 9.90
C SER A 230 9.54 -24.50 10.60
N GLY A 231 9.86 -25.72 11.03
CA GLY A 231 10.93 -26.03 11.98
C GLY A 231 12.38 -25.62 11.62
N THR A 232 12.60 -24.90 10.53
CA THR A 232 13.93 -24.49 10.03
C THR A 232 14.09 -22.99 9.72
N SER A 233 13.04 -22.17 9.62
CA SER A 233 13.20 -20.74 9.26
C SER A 233 13.66 -19.85 10.41
N GLY A 234 13.46 -20.29 11.66
CA GLY A 234 13.67 -19.45 12.85
C GLY A 234 12.54 -18.44 13.11
N ALA A 235 11.70 -18.15 12.10
CA ALA A 235 10.55 -17.27 12.21
C ALA A 235 9.43 -17.88 13.08
N LYS A 236 8.76 -17.04 13.85
CA LYS A 236 7.62 -17.41 14.70
C LYS A 236 6.43 -16.51 14.46
N TYR A 237 5.23 -17.02 14.75
CA TYR A 237 3.98 -16.25 14.74
C TYR A 237 3.27 -16.30 16.11
N ALA A 238 2.50 -15.26 16.39
CA ALA A 238 1.66 -15.14 17.58
C ALA A 238 0.50 -16.14 17.52
N ASN A 239 0.34 -16.94 18.57
CA ASN A 239 -0.66 -18.01 18.61
C ASN A 239 -1.62 -17.85 19.80
N SER A 240 -1.11 -17.46 20.96
CA SER A 240 -1.90 -17.31 22.18
C SER A 240 -2.41 -15.88 22.38
N LEU A 241 -3.40 -15.70 23.25
CA LEU A 241 -3.82 -14.37 23.69
C LEU A 241 -2.66 -13.59 24.35
N ALA A 242 -1.73 -14.28 25.03
CA ALA A 242 -0.56 -13.64 25.62
C ALA A 242 0.39 -13.07 24.56
N ASP A 243 0.55 -13.76 23.42
CA ASP A 243 1.34 -13.27 22.28
C ASP A 243 0.75 -11.98 21.70
N TYR A 244 -0.54 -11.98 21.36
CA TYR A 244 -1.17 -10.79 20.79
C TYR A 244 -1.19 -9.62 21.79
N ARG A 245 -1.46 -9.87 23.08
CA ARG A 245 -1.35 -8.83 24.13
C ARG A 245 0.08 -8.30 24.24
N TYR A 246 1.09 -9.16 24.16
CA TYR A 246 2.49 -8.75 24.18
C TYR A 246 2.78 -7.77 23.03
N LEU A 247 2.36 -8.09 21.81
CA LEU A 247 2.57 -7.24 20.64
C LEU A 247 1.95 -5.85 20.82
N TYR A 248 0.67 -5.75 21.20
CA TYR A 248 0.04 -4.45 21.47
C TYR A 248 0.74 -3.66 22.58
N LYS A 249 1.11 -4.32 23.68
CA LYS A 249 1.83 -3.68 24.79
C LYS A 249 3.20 -3.18 24.35
N LYS A 250 3.90 -3.96 23.54
CA LYS A 250 5.25 -3.68 23.05
C LYS A 250 5.25 -2.54 22.04
N TYR A 251 4.40 -2.59 21.02
CA TYR A 251 4.26 -1.52 20.05
C TYR A 251 3.93 -0.18 20.72
N ARG A 252 3.05 -0.21 21.74
CA ARG A 252 2.69 0.97 22.53
C ARG A 252 3.73 1.40 23.56
N THR A 253 4.93 0.80 23.64
CA THR A 253 6.03 1.39 24.42
C THR A 253 6.77 2.50 23.66
N ASP A 254 6.58 2.62 22.35
CA ASP A 254 7.13 3.75 21.60
C ASP A 254 6.43 5.05 22.01
N THR A 255 7.20 5.97 22.59
CA THR A 255 6.69 7.24 23.10
C THR A 255 6.11 8.14 22.01
N ARG A 256 6.48 7.95 20.73
CA ARG A 256 5.91 8.70 19.60
C ARG A 256 4.49 8.22 19.30
N LEU A 257 4.24 6.91 19.37
CA LEU A 257 2.89 6.36 19.24
C LEU A 257 2.02 6.76 20.44
N GLN A 258 2.56 6.75 21.65
CA GLN A 258 1.88 7.28 22.84
C GLN A 258 1.50 8.76 22.66
N ALA A 259 2.42 9.59 22.15
CA ALA A 259 2.16 11.01 21.90
C ALA A 259 1.02 11.24 20.89
N LEU A 260 0.80 10.35 19.93
CA LEU A 260 -0.36 10.43 19.03
C LEU A 260 -1.66 10.11 19.77
N HIS A 261 -1.70 9.01 20.53
CA HIS A 261 -2.87 8.59 21.31
C HIS A 261 -3.25 9.59 22.41
N GLU A 262 -2.27 10.29 22.96
CA GLU A 262 -2.47 11.39 23.92
C GLU A 262 -3.08 12.64 23.27
N ARG A 263 -2.97 12.83 21.96
CA ARG A 263 -3.34 14.10 21.29
C ARG A 263 -4.60 14.03 20.46
N PHE A 264 -4.86 12.88 19.84
CA PHE A 264 -5.89 12.71 18.84
C PHE A 264 -6.73 11.48 19.10
N ALA A 265 -8.01 11.57 18.78
CA ALA A 265 -8.88 10.41 18.75
C ALA A 265 -8.57 9.56 17.51
N PHE A 266 -8.46 8.25 17.69
CA PHE A 266 -8.25 7.28 16.61
C PHE A 266 -9.59 6.72 16.11
N ILE A 267 -9.75 6.64 14.80
CA ILE A 267 -10.76 5.83 14.12
C ILE A 267 -10.00 4.69 13.44
N ALA A 268 -10.00 3.52 14.07
CA ALA A 268 -9.18 2.39 13.65
C ALA A 268 -10.00 1.22 13.11
N ILE A 269 -9.46 0.56 12.09
CA ILE A 269 -9.80 -0.80 11.66
C ILE A 269 -8.54 -1.69 11.78
N TRP A 270 -8.69 -3.00 11.65
CA TRP A 270 -7.56 -3.91 11.45
C TRP A 270 -7.29 -4.13 9.97
N ASP A 271 -6.22 -4.83 9.66
CA ASP A 271 -6.04 -5.57 8.43
C ASP A 271 -5.69 -7.04 8.76
N ASP A 272 -4.83 -7.70 7.98
CA ASP A 272 -4.50 -9.12 8.11
C ASP A 272 -3.52 -9.39 9.24
N HIS A 273 -2.47 -8.58 9.42
CA HIS A 273 -1.42 -8.80 10.42
C HIS A 273 -1.87 -8.66 11.88
N GLU A 274 -3.07 -8.12 12.14
CA GLU A 274 -3.72 -8.28 13.44
C GLU A 274 -4.05 -9.75 13.78
N PHE A 275 -4.00 -10.66 12.80
CA PHE A 275 -4.20 -12.10 12.96
C PHE A 275 -3.17 -12.95 12.23
N SER A 276 -3.13 -12.87 10.90
CA SER A 276 -2.35 -13.71 10.00
C SER A 276 -2.24 -13.03 8.62
N ASP A 277 -1.02 -12.78 8.16
CA ASP A 277 -0.67 -12.33 6.79
C ASP A 277 -1.51 -13.02 5.70
N ASP A 278 -2.08 -12.21 4.81
CA ASP A 278 -3.02 -12.54 3.71
C ASP A 278 -4.21 -13.43 4.15
N GLY A 279 -4.57 -13.42 5.43
CA GLY A 279 -5.62 -14.28 5.98
C GLY A 279 -7.02 -13.94 5.49
N TRP A 280 -7.91 -14.93 5.50
CA TRP A 280 -9.34 -14.75 5.28
C TRP A 280 -10.13 -15.42 6.40
N GLN A 281 -11.12 -14.73 6.97
CA GLN A 281 -11.92 -15.23 8.09
C GLN A 281 -11.03 -15.63 9.29
N ASP A 282 -10.86 -16.93 9.52
CA ASP A 282 -9.95 -17.51 10.50
C ASP A 282 -8.93 -18.48 9.89
N ALA A 283 -8.76 -18.47 8.56
CA ALA A 283 -7.78 -19.25 7.83
C ALA A 283 -6.43 -18.51 7.73
N GLN A 284 -5.34 -19.25 7.90
CA GLN A 284 -3.98 -18.79 7.60
C GLN A 284 -3.56 -19.25 6.18
N THR A 285 -2.71 -18.50 5.49
CA THR A 285 -2.39 -18.76 4.07
C THR A 285 -0.89 -18.95 3.78
N TYR A 286 0.02 -18.83 4.77
CA TYR A 286 1.46 -18.70 4.50
C TYR A 286 2.36 -19.86 4.96
N ASP A 287 1.87 -20.87 5.69
CA ASP A 287 2.70 -22.02 6.09
C ASP A 287 2.64 -23.19 5.09
N GLY A 288 1.84 -23.05 4.03
CA GLY A 288 1.67 -24.06 2.98
C GLY A 288 1.02 -25.36 3.47
N SER A 289 0.41 -25.33 4.65
CA SER A 289 -0.36 -26.45 5.19
C SER A 289 -1.83 -26.32 4.78
N PHE A 290 -2.37 -27.42 4.24
CA PHE A 290 -3.75 -27.50 3.80
C PHE A 290 -4.44 -28.67 4.50
N ASN A 291 -5.76 -28.56 4.68
CA ASN A 291 -6.60 -29.68 5.07
C ASN A 291 -6.58 -30.78 3.98
N ALA A 292 -7.07 -31.97 4.31
CA ALA A 292 -7.10 -33.11 3.39
C ALA A 292 -7.98 -32.85 2.14
N ASP A 293 -8.93 -31.92 2.23
CA ASP A 293 -9.77 -31.46 1.13
C ASP A 293 -9.14 -30.31 0.32
N GLY A 294 -7.94 -29.87 0.69
CA GLY A 294 -7.19 -28.81 0.04
C GLY A 294 -7.56 -27.40 0.50
N SER A 295 -8.44 -27.22 1.50
CA SER A 295 -8.69 -25.89 2.06
C SER A 295 -7.53 -25.41 2.93
N ASP A 296 -7.41 -24.10 3.12
CA ASP A 296 -6.54 -23.54 4.14
C ASP A 296 -6.92 -24.01 5.55
N LEU A 297 -5.93 -23.95 6.45
CA LEU A 297 -6.12 -24.32 7.85
C LEU A 297 -6.87 -23.22 8.63
N HIS A 298 -8.06 -23.55 9.09
CA HIS A 298 -8.85 -22.69 9.97
C HIS A 298 -8.35 -22.76 11.44
N GLN A 299 -8.08 -21.60 12.03
CA GLN A 299 -7.54 -21.43 13.38
C GLN A 299 -8.46 -20.56 14.24
N THR A 300 -9.73 -20.94 14.37
CA THR A 300 -10.77 -20.19 15.10
C THR A 300 -10.31 -19.72 16.49
N SER A 301 -9.62 -20.57 17.25
CA SER A 301 -9.11 -20.21 18.58
C SER A 301 -8.09 -19.06 18.52
N ARG A 302 -7.13 -19.13 17.58
CA ARG A 302 -6.13 -18.07 17.36
C ARG A 302 -6.79 -16.78 16.88
N ARG A 303 -7.73 -16.85 15.93
CA ARG A 303 -8.49 -15.66 15.47
C ARG A 303 -9.28 -15.01 16.62
N ARG A 304 -9.87 -15.81 17.52
CA ARG A 304 -10.55 -15.26 18.72
C ARG A 304 -9.57 -14.61 19.70
N ASN A 305 -8.37 -15.17 19.87
CA ASN A 305 -7.30 -14.54 20.67
C ASN A 305 -6.89 -13.18 20.09
N ALA A 306 -6.69 -13.12 18.76
CA ALA A 306 -6.41 -11.88 18.04
C ALA A 306 -7.54 -10.83 18.20
N ASN A 307 -8.79 -11.24 17.96
CA ASN A 307 -9.97 -10.38 18.12
C ASN A 307 -10.06 -9.82 19.55
N GLN A 308 -9.83 -10.66 20.56
CA GLN A 308 -9.87 -10.24 21.96
C GLN A 308 -8.75 -9.24 22.27
N ALA A 309 -7.52 -9.48 21.82
CA ALA A 309 -6.42 -8.54 22.03
C ALA A 309 -6.66 -7.19 21.32
N TRP A 310 -7.13 -7.20 20.06
CA TRP A 310 -7.50 -5.96 19.37
C TRP A 310 -8.59 -5.20 20.14
N PHE A 311 -9.63 -5.90 20.59
CA PHE A 311 -10.72 -5.32 21.38
C PHE A 311 -10.25 -4.74 22.73
N GLU A 312 -9.27 -5.35 23.37
CA GLU A 312 -8.72 -4.88 24.64
C GLU A 312 -7.83 -3.64 24.48
N PHE A 313 -7.09 -3.54 23.38
CA PHE A 313 -6.06 -2.51 23.21
C PHE A 313 -6.49 -1.35 22.30
N MET A 314 -7.43 -1.54 21.38
CA MET A 314 -7.84 -0.47 20.46
C MET A 314 -8.98 0.39 21.02
N PRO A 315 -8.90 1.75 20.92
CA PRO A 315 -9.93 2.64 21.43
C PRO A 315 -11.12 2.76 20.45
N ALA A 316 -11.71 1.62 20.05
CA ALA A 316 -12.87 1.56 19.16
C ALA A 316 -14.19 1.27 19.92
N ASP A 317 -15.27 1.98 19.65
CA ASP A 317 -16.60 1.77 20.23
C ASP A 317 -17.31 0.61 19.52
N VAL A 318 -16.85 -0.61 19.85
CA VAL A 318 -17.35 -1.88 19.33
C VAL A 318 -17.61 -2.86 20.47
N SER A 319 -18.36 -3.93 20.22
CA SER A 319 -18.64 -5.00 21.18
C SER A 319 -18.01 -6.34 20.78
N LEU A 320 -17.53 -7.09 21.76
CA LEU A 320 -17.05 -8.47 21.63
C LEU A 320 -18.03 -9.39 22.36
N ASP A 321 -18.57 -10.39 21.67
CA ASP A 321 -19.38 -11.45 22.26
C ASP A 321 -18.50 -12.63 22.66
N GLY A 322 -18.04 -12.63 23.91
CA GLY A 322 -17.21 -13.72 24.44
C GLY A 322 -17.92 -15.08 24.49
N ALA A 323 -19.26 -15.11 24.48
CA ALA A 323 -20.04 -16.34 24.49
C ALA A 323 -20.15 -16.97 23.09
N ASN A 324 -20.02 -16.16 22.03
CA ASN A 324 -19.92 -16.68 20.67
C ASN A 324 -18.58 -17.42 20.50
N THR A 325 -18.67 -18.72 20.23
CA THR A 325 -17.53 -19.63 20.05
C THR A 325 -16.96 -19.62 18.64
N THR A 326 -17.63 -18.96 17.69
CA THR A 326 -17.14 -18.76 16.30
C THR A 326 -16.13 -17.62 16.23
N PHE A 327 -15.44 -17.48 15.09
CA PHE A 327 -14.51 -16.38 14.83
C PHE A 327 -15.22 -15.03 14.58
N GLN A 328 -16.50 -15.03 14.20
CA GLN A 328 -17.31 -13.81 14.00
C GLN A 328 -17.92 -13.33 15.32
N ASN A 329 -17.10 -13.27 16.38
CA ASN A 329 -17.51 -12.87 17.72
C ASN A 329 -17.37 -11.35 17.97
N ILE A 330 -16.98 -10.59 16.95
CA ILE A 330 -16.82 -9.14 16.97
C ILE A 330 -17.29 -8.56 15.64
N LYS A 331 -17.73 -7.30 15.66
CA LYS A 331 -18.00 -6.49 14.47
C LYS A 331 -17.28 -5.17 14.62
N ILE A 332 -16.39 -4.83 13.69
CA ILE A 332 -15.63 -3.58 13.76
C ILE A 332 -15.97 -2.56 12.67
N TYR A 333 -16.65 -2.94 11.59
CA TYR A 333 -17.09 -1.96 10.60
C TYR A 333 -18.19 -1.05 11.14
N ARG A 334 -18.09 0.24 10.83
CA ARG A 334 -18.91 1.32 11.40
C ARG A 334 -18.72 2.62 10.62
N ASP A 335 -19.63 3.58 10.81
CA ASP A 335 -19.60 4.86 10.11
C ASP A 335 -19.61 6.05 11.07
N PHE A 336 -19.15 7.21 10.60
CA PHE A 336 -19.01 8.46 11.35
C PHE A 336 -19.48 9.65 10.50
N GLN A 337 -20.12 10.62 11.15
CA GLN A 337 -20.57 11.85 10.51
C GLN A 337 -19.91 13.06 11.19
N PHE A 338 -19.31 13.93 10.37
CA PHE A 338 -18.70 15.17 10.81
C PHE A 338 -19.42 16.35 10.14
N GLY A 339 -20.53 16.76 10.76
CA GLY A 339 -21.46 17.73 10.19
C GLY A 339 -21.99 17.32 8.82
N LYS A 340 -22.31 18.31 8.00
CA LYS A 340 -22.69 18.10 6.60
C LYS A 340 -21.50 17.83 5.68
N LEU A 341 -20.27 18.02 6.17
CA LEU A 341 -19.07 17.95 5.32
C LEU A 341 -18.70 16.52 4.95
N MET A 342 -18.66 15.61 5.93
CA MET A 342 -18.09 14.28 5.72
C MET A 342 -18.93 13.18 6.36
N GLN A 343 -19.25 12.16 5.56
CA GLN A 343 -19.59 10.83 6.01
C GLN A 343 -18.36 9.94 5.83
N LEU A 344 -17.81 9.38 6.90
CA LEU A 344 -16.74 8.38 6.84
C LEU A 344 -17.34 6.99 7.08
N VAL A 345 -17.12 6.06 6.17
CA VAL A 345 -17.57 4.67 6.26
C VAL A 345 -16.32 3.79 6.37
N MET A 346 -16.17 3.08 7.49
CA MET A 346 -15.08 2.13 7.72
C MET A 346 -15.59 0.70 7.49
N THR A 347 -14.98 -0.03 6.56
CA THR A 347 -15.27 -1.46 6.30
C THR A 347 -14.25 -2.35 6.98
N ASP A 348 -14.56 -3.65 7.04
CA ASP A 348 -13.73 -4.75 7.55
C ASP A 348 -13.58 -5.74 6.40
N GLN A 349 -12.38 -5.85 5.86
CA GLN A 349 -12.11 -6.58 4.62
C GLN A 349 -11.46 -7.94 4.86
N ARG A 350 -11.32 -8.37 6.12
CA ARG A 350 -10.68 -9.65 6.48
C ARG A 350 -11.66 -10.65 7.11
N LEU A 351 -12.54 -10.20 8.00
CA LEU A 351 -13.38 -11.13 8.77
C LEU A 351 -14.51 -11.77 7.94
N TYR A 352 -14.97 -11.11 6.88
CA TYR A 352 -16.13 -11.52 6.09
C TYR A 352 -15.81 -11.95 4.67
N ARG A 353 -14.55 -11.83 4.26
CA ARG A 353 -14.14 -12.17 2.90
C ARG A 353 -14.20 -13.68 2.65
N SER A 354 -14.45 -14.07 1.41
CA SER A 354 -14.22 -15.43 0.96
C SER A 354 -12.72 -15.68 0.79
N ASP A 355 -12.34 -16.95 0.64
CA ASP A 355 -11.05 -17.36 0.12
C ASP A 355 -10.71 -16.66 -1.21
N HIS A 356 -9.41 -16.61 -1.55
CA HIS A 356 -8.93 -16.14 -2.84
C HIS A 356 -9.56 -16.96 -3.98
N ILE A 357 -9.72 -16.33 -5.14
CA ILE A 357 -10.44 -16.95 -6.26
C ILE A 357 -9.73 -18.20 -6.76
N ILE A 358 -8.40 -18.19 -6.82
CA ILE A 358 -7.60 -19.37 -7.12
C ILE A 358 -7.01 -19.86 -5.80
N PRO A 359 -7.39 -21.06 -5.31
CA PRO A 359 -6.83 -21.61 -4.09
C PRO A 359 -5.33 -21.90 -4.23
N GLU A 360 -4.54 -21.60 -3.20
CA GLU A 360 -3.10 -21.87 -3.15
C GLU A 360 -2.75 -23.35 -3.25
N SER A 361 -3.67 -24.21 -2.81
CA SER A 361 -3.56 -25.67 -2.89
C SER A 361 -3.69 -26.21 -4.32
N SER A 362 -4.13 -25.39 -5.27
CA SER A 362 -4.25 -25.78 -6.69
C SER A 362 -2.93 -26.32 -7.21
N VAL A 363 -2.96 -27.45 -7.92
CA VAL A 363 -1.74 -28.10 -8.41
C VAL A 363 -1.13 -27.27 -9.54
N ASN A 364 0.12 -26.87 -9.37
CA ASN A 364 0.93 -26.28 -10.42
C ASN A 364 1.30 -27.37 -11.46
N PRO A 365 0.84 -27.27 -12.72
CA PRO A 365 1.11 -28.29 -13.73
C PRO A 365 2.61 -28.46 -14.07
N ALA A 366 3.43 -27.42 -13.83
CA ALA A 366 4.86 -27.45 -14.13
C ALA A 366 5.69 -28.13 -13.02
N THR A 367 5.23 -28.09 -11.77
CA THR A 367 5.99 -28.63 -10.62
C THR A 367 5.33 -29.83 -9.95
N GLY A 368 4.04 -30.06 -10.20
CA GLY A 368 3.22 -31.07 -9.52
C GLY A 368 2.97 -30.76 -8.03
N LYS A 369 3.34 -29.56 -7.57
CA LYS A 369 3.16 -29.09 -6.18
C LYS A 369 2.03 -28.04 -6.10
N PRO A 370 1.51 -27.71 -4.92
CA PRO A 370 0.63 -26.55 -4.75
C PRO A 370 1.22 -25.27 -5.37
N LEU A 371 0.37 -24.41 -5.94
CA LEU A 371 0.77 -23.10 -6.46
C LEU A 371 1.42 -22.24 -5.37
N GLY A 372 0.89 -22.30 -4.14
CA GLY A 372 1.22 -21.32 -3.11
C GLY A 372 0.80 -19.91 -3.54
N ARG A 373 1.44 -18.88 -2.97
CA ARG A 373 1.05 -17.48 -3.19
C ARG A 373 1.21 -16.98 -4.64
N ILE A 374 2.21 -17.48 -5.39
CA ILE A 374 2.45 -17.04 -6.78
C ILE A 374 1.53 -17.80 -7.73
N GLY A 375 0.75 -17.08 -8.53
CA GLY A 375 -0.27 -17.63 -9.42
C GLY A 375 -1.65 -17.79 -8.78
N ALA A 376 -1.75 -17.66 -7.46
CA ALA A 376 -3.01 -17.67 -6.69
C ALA A 376 -3.38 -16.27 -6.14
N ARG A 377 -2.41 -15.60 -5.50
CA ARG A 377 -2.52 -14.23 -4.97
C ARG A 377 -1.73 -13.22 -5.77
N TYR A 378 -0.47 -13.52 -6.08
CA TYR A 378 0.42 -12.60 -6.77
C TYR A 378 0.74 -13.08 -8.17
N LEU A 379 0.83 -12.16 -9.14
CA LEU A 379 1.15 -12.49 -10.54
C LEU A 379 0.18 -13.54 -11.11
N VAL A 380 -1.12 -13.30 -10.93
CA VAL A 380 -2.18 -14.23 -11.31
C VAL A 380 -2.55 -14.04 -12.78
N PRO A 381 -2.53 -15.09 -13.63
CA PRO A 381 -2.99 -14.98 -15.01
C PRO A 381 -4.46 -14.55 -15.08
N GLN A 382 -4.72 -13.41 -15.72
CA GLN A 382 -6.03 -12.74 -15.70
C GLN A 382 -7.13 -13.61 -16.33
N ASP A 383 -6.85 -14.30 -17.44
CA ASP A 383 -7.85 -15.16 -18.10
C ASP A 383 -8.23 -16.38 -17.25
N LEU A 384 -7.25 -16.97 -16.55
CA LEU A 384 -7.50 -18.06 -15.61
C LEU A 384 -8.35 -17.57 -14.44
N PHE A 385 -7.97 -16.44 -13.84
CA PHE A 385 -8.74 -15.81 -12.77
C PHE A 385 -10.20 -15.57 -13.18
N ASN A 386 -10.42 -14.93 -14.33
CA ASN A 386 -11.76 -14.63 -14.84
C ASN A 386 -12.59 -15.91 -15.03
N SER A 387 -11.98 -16.97 -15.57
CA SER A 387 -12.66 -18.26 -15.74
C SER A 387 -13.05 -18.89 -14.40
N VAL A 388 -12.15 -18.88 -13.42
CA VAL A 388 -12.39 -19.49 -12.10
C VAL A 388 -13.42 -18.69 -11.29
N GLU A 389 -13.35 -17.35 -11.30
CA GLU A 389 -14.36 -16.48 -10.67
C GLU A 389 -15.75 -16.78 -11.23
N ALA A 390 -15.89 -16.82 -12.56
CA ALA A 390 -17.16 -17.12 -13.23
C ALA A 390 -17.69 -18.52 -12.86
N GLN A 391 -16.82 -19.53 -12.76
CA GLN A 391 -17.19 -20.89 -12.35
C GLN A 391 -17.67 -20.93 -10.89
N LYS A 392 -16.94 -20.31 -9.96
CA LYS A 392 -17.34 -20.23 -8.54
C LYS A 392 -18.72 -19.57 -8.39
N MET A 393 -18.93 -18.42 -9.05
CA MET A 393 -20.20 -17.70 -9.03
C MET A 393 -21.36 -18.49 -9.64
N ALA A 394 -21.12 -19.20 -10.76
CA ALA A 394 -22.13 -20.07 -11.37
C ALA A 394 -22.49 -21.26 -10.47
N GLY A 395 -21.50 -21.83 -9.77
CA GLY A 395 -21.68 -22.86 -8.76
C GLY A 395 -22.57 -22.38 -7.61
N ALA A 396 -22.24 -21.23 -7.01
CA ALA A 396 -23.03 -20.60 -5.95
C ALA A 396 -24.49 -20.38 -6.39
N LYS A 397 -24.70 -19.87 -7.61
CA LYS A 397 -26.04 -19.69 -8.17
C LYS A 397 -26.82 -21.01 -8.32
N THR A 398 -26.14 -22.08 -8.73
CA THR A 398 -26.75 -23.41 -8.94
C THR A 398 -27.32 -23.99 -7.65
N ILE A 399 -26.68 -23.70 -6.51
CA ILE A 399 -27.15 -24.13 -5.18
C ILE A 399 -28.01 -23.08 -4.46
N GLY A 400 -28.47 -22.04 -5.17
CA GLY A 400 -29.40 -21.04 -4.64
C GLY A 400 -28.78 -19.96 -3.74
N LEU A 401 -27.46 -19.78 -3.77
CA LEU A 401 -26.77 -18.71 -3.05
C LEU A 401 -26.62 -17.46 -3.92
N ASP A 402 -26.39 -16.31 -3.28
CA ASP A 402 -25.92 -15.09 -3.96
C ASP A 402 -24.59 -15.41 -4.66
N PRO A 403 -24.48 -15.22 -6.00
CA PRO A 403 -23.27 -15.50 -6.76
C PRO A 403 -22.00 -14.87 -6.17
N LEU A 404 -22.11 -13.69 -5.54
CA LEU A 404 -20.95 -13.00 -4.96
C LEU A 404 -20.43 -13.64 -3.68
N THR A 405 -21.17 -14.57 -3.05
CA THR A 405 -20.75 -15.21 -1.78
C THR A 405 -19.40 -15.92 -1.89
N THR A 406 -18.99 -16.35 -3.09
CA THR A 406 -17.71 -17.02 -3.35
C THR A 406 -16.64 -16.10 -3.94
N ALA A 407 -16.93 -14.80 -4.05
CA ALA A 407 -16.07 -13.78 -4.62
C ALA A 407 -16.35 -12.43 -3.92
N THR A 408 -16.20 -12.42 -2.60
CA THR A 408 -16.55 -11.26 -1.75
C THR A 408 -15.44 -10.94 -0.76
N ILE A 409 -15.19 -9.64 -0.56
CA ILE A 409 -14.39 -9.07 0.52
C ILE A 409 -15.30 -8.71 1.70
N LEU A 410 -16.45 -8.08 1.44
CA LEU A 410 -17.30 -7.51 2.51
C LEU A 410 -18.28 -8.55 3.11
N GLY A 411 -18.52 -9.65 2.41
CA GLY A 411 -19.67 -10.50 2.66
C GLY A 411 -21.01 -9.79 2.39
N ASN A 412 -22.09 -10.55 2.38
CA ASN A 412 -23.40 -10.05 1.92
C ASN A 412 -23.95 -8.91 2.80
N THR A 413 -23.87 -9.05 4.13
CA THR A 413 -24.47 -8.09 5.07
C THR A 413 -23.76 -6.74 5.05
N GLN A 414 -22.43 -6.73 5.08
CA GLN A 414 -21.67 -5.48 5.09
C GLN A 414 -21.68 -4.81 3.71
N ARG A 415 -21.63 -5.58 2.61
CA ARG A 415 -21.82 -5.06 1.24
C ARG A 415 -23.12 -4.26 1.15
N GLN A 416 -24.25 -4.85 1.58
CA GLN A 416 -25.54 -4.16 1.55
C GLN A 416 -25.54 -2.93 2.47
N TRP A 417 -25.00 -3.05 3.69
CA TRP A 417 -24.89 -1.93 4.61
C TRP A 417 -24.07 -0.76 4.02
N TRP A 418 -22.96 -1.05 3.35
CA TRP A 418 -22.15 -0.04 2.68
C TRP A 418 -22.94 0.63 1.55
N MET A 419 -23.64 -0.15 0.72
CA MET A 419 -24.47 0.38 -0.38
C MET A 419 -25.56 1.32 0.16
N ASP A 420 -26.24 0.92 1.23
CA ASP A 420 -27.28 1.70 1.87
C ASP A 420 -26.73 2.99 2.48
N LYS A 421 -25.55 2.94 3.11
CA LYS A 421 -24.86 4.11 3.68
C LYS A 421 -24.41 5.09 2.60
N MET A 422 -23.78 4.60 1.53
CA MET A 422 -23.39 5.45 0.40
C MET A 422 -24.60 6.09 -0.26
N LYS A 423 -25.74 5.40 -0.34
CA LYS A 423 -26.97 5.95 -0.92
C LYS A 423 -27.67 6.98 -0.02
N SER A 424 -27.74 6.71 1.29
CA SER A 424 -28.50 7.53 2.24
C SER A 424 -27.75 8.77 2.75
N ALA A 425 -26.41 8.74 2.76
CA ALA A 425 -25.62 9.85 3.29
C ALA A 425 -25.73 11.11 2.40
N THR A 426 -26.16 12.22 3.00
CA THR A 426 -26.32 13.52 2.33
C THR A 426 -25.09 14.43 2.46
N SER A 427 -24.00 13.93 3.06
CA SER A 427 -22.78 14.70 3.27
C SER A 427 -22.10 15.07 1.95
N THR A 428 -21.42 16.23 1.94
CA THR A 428 -20.64 16.76 0.80
C THR A 428 -19.58 15.78 0.32
N TRP A 429 -18.97 15.04 1.24
CA TRP A 429 -18.01 13.98 0.97
C TRP A 429 -18.45 12.67 1.61
N LYS A 430 -18.26 11.57 0.88
CA LYS A 430 -18.34 10.20 1.39
C LYS A 430 -16.94 9.61 1.33
N LEU A 431 -16.28 9.49 2.48
CA LEU A 431 -14.98 8.84 2.56
C LEU A 431 -15.17 7.36 2.90
N TRP A 432 -14.41 6.50 2.23
CA TRP A 432 -14.37 5.07 2.50
C TRP A 432 -12.99 4.69 3.03
N GLY A 433 -12.87 4.57 4.36
CA GLY A 433 -11.67 4.04 4.98
C GLY A 433 -11.70 2.51 4.93
N ASN A 434 -10.69 1.92 4.32
CA ASN A 434 -10.57 0.47 4.22
C ASN A 434 -9.12 0.03 4.05
N GLU A 435 -8.90 -1.27 4.14
CA GLU A 435 -7.61 -1.93 4.24
C GLU A 435 -6.89 -1.93 2.89
N VAL A 436 -7.49 -2.54 1.87
CA VAL A 436 -6.83 -2.83 0.59
C VAL A 436 -7.26 -1.90 -0.55
N SER A 437 -6.34 -1.63 -1.48
CA SER A 437 -6.58 -0.72 -2.62
C SER A 437 -7.63 -1.26 -3.61
N LEU A 438 -8.43 -0.35 -4.16
CA LEU A 438 -9.41 -0.60 -5.23
C LEU A 438 -8.83 -0.42 -6.63
N LEU A 439 -7.66 0.20 -6.75
CA LEU A 439 -7.02 0.49 -8.03
C LEU A 439 -6.52 -0.81 -8.68
N ARG A 440 -6.95 -1.06 -9.91
CA ARG A 440 -6.48 -2.22 -10.68
C ARG A 440 -4.98 -2.13 -10.95
N MET A 441 -4.27 -3.22 -10.74
CA MET A 441 -2.84 -3.36 -11.00
C MET A 441 -2.62 -4.58 -11.91
N GLY A 442 -2.61 -4.31 -13.21
CA GLY A 442 -2.32 -5.27 -14.24
C GLY A 442 -0.89 -5.15 -14.80
N LEU A 443 -0.42 -6.24 -15.38
CA LEU A 443 0.79 -6.31 -16.19
C LEU A 443 0.51 -7.08 -17.49
N ASN A 444 0.71 -6.46 -18.65
CA ASN A 444 0.68 -7.17 -19.92
C ASN A 444 2.05 -7.83 -20.17
N GLY A 445 2.15 -9.13 -19.92
CA GLY A 445 3.37 -9.90 -20.10
C GLY A 445 3.81 -9.97 -21.57
N VAL A 446 2.89 -9.95 -22.52
CA VAL A 446 3.21 -9.89 -23.97
C VAL A 446 4.01 -8.62 -24.29
N ASP A 447 3.47 -7.47 -23.89
CA ASP A 447 4.11 -6.17 -24.15
C ASP A 447 5.40 -5.99 -23.35
N ALA A 448 5.43 -6.49 -22.12
CA ALA A 448 6.59 -6.43 -21.25
C ALA A 448 7.75 -7.27 -21.82
N ILE A 449 7.52 -8.55 -22.18
CA ILE A 449 8.55 -9.43 -22.77
C ILE A 449 9.02 -8.87 -24.11
N ALA A 450 8.10 -8.43 -24.97
CA ALA A 450 8.45 -7.84 -26.25
C ALA A 450 9.31 -6.58 -26.09
N THR A 451 9.01 -5.77 -25.06
CA THR A 451 9.81 -4.58 -24.72
C THR A 451 11.19 -4.99 -24.23
N LEU A 452 11.30 -5.98 -23.33
CA LEU A 452 12.60 -6.46 -22.83
C LEU A 452 13.48 -7.04 -23.93
N LEU A 453 12.93 -7.88 -24.81
CA LEU A 453 13.68 -8.45 -25.93
C LEU A 453 14.13 -7.38 -26.93
N ALA A 454 13.27 -6.39 -27.21
CA ALA A 454 13.65 -5.25 -28.05
C ALA A 454 14.78 -4.43 -27.40
N VAL A 455 14.68 -4.10 -26.11
CA VAL A 455 15.75 -3.40 -25.37
C VAL A 455 17.06 -4.19 -25.42
N GLY A 456 17.01 -5.50 -25.14
CA GLY A 456 18.17 -6.38 -25.16
C GLY A 456 18.85 -6.46 -26.52
N ALA A 457 18.11 -6.25 -27.61
CA ALA A 457 18.65 -6.24 -28.96
C ALA A 457 19.35 -4.93 -29.35
N VAL A 458 19.09 -3.80 -28.66
CA VAL A 458 19.57 -2.46 -29.08
C VAL A 458 21.09 -2.39 -29.20
N SER A 459 21.84 -2.92 -28.22
CA SER A 459 23.31 -2.86 -28.22
C SER A 459 23.93 -3.68 -29.36
N GLY A 460 23.40 -4.88 -29.59
CA GLY A 460 23.80 -5.73 -30.71
C GLY A 460 23.51 -5.07 -32.06
N LEU A 461 22.29 -4.53 -32.23
CA LEU A 461 21.90 -3.79 -33.42
C LEU A 461 22.77 -2.56 -33.66
N ALA A 462 23.08 -1.78 -32.61
CA ALA A 462 23.95 -0.60 -32.74
C ALA A 462 25.36 -1.00 -33.20
N THR A 463 25.88 -2.11 -32.69
CA THR A 463 27.16 -2.67 -33.14
C THR A 463 27.11 -3.10 -34.61
N SER A 464 26.04 -3.78 -35.02
CA SER A 464 25.82 -4.15 -36.43
C SER A 464 25.70 -2.93 -37.34
N VAL A 465 24.99 -1.88 -36.90
CA VAL A 465 24.86 -0.62 -37.67
C VAL A 465 26.21 0.07 -37.79
N GLY A 466 26.97 0.20 -36.70
CA GLY A 466 28.31 0.81 -36.73
C GLY A 466 29.27 0.08 -37.67
N SER A 467 29.27 -1.25 -37.64
CA SER A 467 30.08 -2.09 -38.51
C SER A 467 29.66 -1.97 -39.98
N THR A 468 28.35 -1.96 -40.24
CA THR A 468 27.79 -1.78 -41.58
C THR A 468 28.06 -0.38 -42.11
N ALA A 469 28.00 0.65 -41.27
CA ALA A 469 28.32 2.03 -41.64
C ALA A 469 29.79 2.18 -42.02
N ALA A 470 30.71 1.54 -41.30
CA ALA A 470 32.12 1.52 -41.67
C ALA A 470 32.34 0.90 -43.07
N ALA A 471 31.64 -0.19 -43.39
CA ALA A 471 31.66 -0.80 -44.72
C ALA A 471 30.98 0.07 -45.80
N ALA A 472 30.02 0.91 -45.42
CA ALA A 472 29.28 1.83 -46.29
C ALA A 472 29.88 3.25 -46.33
N GLY A 473 31.18 3.42 -46.04
CA GLY A 473 31.86 4.71 -46.11
C GLY A 473 31.39 5.75 -45.09
N GLY A 474 30.91 5.31 -43.93
CA GLY A 474 30.39 6.15 -42.86
C GLY A 474 28.92 6.55 -43.01
N ASN A 475 28.18 5.98 -43.98
CA ASN A 475 26.77 6.31 -44.19
C ASN A 475 25.85 5.56 -43.21
N PHE A 476 25.63 6.14 -42.03
CA PHE A 476 24.76 5.58 -40.99
C PHE A 476 23.29 5.40 -41.40
N PRO A 477 22.63 6.33 -42.11
CA PRO A 477 21.26 6.11 -42.60
C PRO A 477 21.13 4.89 -43.51
N LEU A 478 22.05 4.73 -44.48
CA LEU A 478 22.08 3.55 -45.35
C LEU A 478 22.35 2.27 -44.55
N ALA A 479 23.31 2.30 -43.63
CA ALA A 479 23.62 1.16 -42.76
C ALA A 479 22.42 0.76 -41.89
N GLY A 480 21.70 1.73 -41.33
CA GLY A 480 20.47 1.51 -40.57
C GLY A 480 19.41 0.79 -41.41
N ALA A 481 19.20 1.21 -42.65
CA ALA A 481 18.26 0.56 -43.58
C ALA A 481 18.67 -0.87 -43.94
N ILE A 482 19.97 -1.12 -44.18
CA ILE A 482 20.49 -2.46 -44.46
C ILE A 482 20.25 -3.39 -43.27
N VAL A 483 20.67 -2.97 -42.07
CA VAL A 483 20.51 -3.78 -40.85
C VAL A 483 19.02 -4.02 -40.58
N ALA A 484 18.16 -3.02 -40.76
CA ALA A 484 16.71 -3.18 -40.63
C ALA A 484 16.15 -4.28 -41.56
N GLY A 485 16.54 -4.28 -42.84
CA GLY A 485 16.13 -5.31 -43.79
C GLY A 485 16.58 -6.72 -43.39
N VAL A 486 17.84 -6.87 -42.95
CA VAL A 486 18.40 -8.15 -42.48
C VAL A 486 17.71 -8.62 -41.21
N THR A 487 17.51 -7.74 -40.23
CA THR A 487 16.77 -8.06 -38.99
C THR A 487 15.34 -8.50 -39.30
N ALA A 488 14.72 -7.93 -40.35
CA ALA A 488 13.41 -8.33 -40.84
C ALA A 488 13.42 -9.56 -41.78
N GLY A 489 14.53 -10.31 -41.82
CA GLY A 489 14.64 -11.60 -42.52
C GLY A 489 15.01 -11.52 -44.00
N ALA A 490 15.38 -10.35 -44.53
CA ALA A 490 15.94 -10.26 -45.89
C ALA A 490 17.36 -10.82 -45.93
N SER A 491 17.75 -11.42 -47.06
CA SER A 491 19.16 -11.77 -47.28
C SER A 491 20.01 -10.49 -47.35
N ALA A 492 21.30 -10.58 -46.99
CA ALA A 492 22.19 -9.42 -47.00
C ALA A 492 22.22 -8.69 -48.37
N THR A 493 22.18 -9.45 -49.47
CA THR A 493 22.15 -8.89 -50.82
C THR A 493 20.85 -8.13 -51.12
N VAL A 494 19.70 -8.69 -50.74
CA VAL A 494 18.39 -8.04 -50.94
C VAL A 494 18.26 -6.81 -50.04
N ALA A 495 18.72 -6.88 -48.80
CA ALA A 495 18.73 -5.75 -47.87
C ALA A 495 19.60 -4.59 -48.39
N GLN A 496 20.79 -4.88 -48.94
CA GLN A 496 21.65 -3.87 -49.56
C GLN A 496 21.00 -3.21 -50.79
N ALA A 497 20.45 -4.01 -51.70
CA ALA A 497 19.77 -3.50 -52.89
C ALA A 497 18.56 -2.63 -52.52
N GLY A 498 17.74 -3.12 -51.58
CA GLY A 498 16.57 -2.40 -51.07
C GLY A 498 16.92 -1.09 -50.36
N ALA A 499 17.92 -1.10 -49.49
CA ALA A 499 18.39 0.10 -48.79
C ALA A 499 18.96 1.15 -49.76
N GLY A 500 19.69 0.70 -50.80
CA GLY A 500 20.17 1.59 -51.86
C GLY A 500 19.03 2.24 -52.66
N ALA A 501 17.99 1.46 -53.00
CA ALA A 501 16.80 1.96 -53.69
C ALA A 501 16.01 2.96 -52.81
N ILE A 502 15.89 2.69 -51.51
CA ILE A 502 15.27 3.60 -50.53
C ILE A 502 16.06 4.91 -50.45
N MET A 503 17.39 4.86 -50.34
CA MET A 503 18.24 6.04 -50.31
C MET A 503 18.09 6.90 -51.58
N ALA A 504 18.07 6.27 -52.76
CA ALA A 504 17.87 6.97 -54.03
C ALA A 504 16.47 7.61 -54.11
N ALA A 505 15.43 6.90 -53.65
CA ALA A 505 14.06 7.41 -53.60
C ALA A 505 13.92 8.55 -52.58
N TYR A 506 14.61 8.50 -51.44
CA TYR A 506 14.59 9.55 -50.42
C TYR A 506 15.17 10.87 -50.95
N ALA A 507 16.21 10.80 -51.78
CA ALA A 507 16.85 11.98 -52.38
C ALA A 507 16.04 12.62 -53.53
N ALA A 508 14.97 11.97 -54.00
CA ALA A 508 14.17 12.47 -55.13
C ALA A 508 13.25 13.63 -54.72
N SER A 509 13.05 14.59 -55.63
CA SER A 509 12.08 15.68 -55.43
C SER A 509 10.66 15.13 -55.31
N GLY A 510 9.91 15.57 -54.30
CA GLY A 510 8.55 15.08 -54.02
C GLY A 510 8.48 13.69 -53.38
N SER A 511 9.61 13.17 -52.87
CA SER A 511 9.65 11.88 -52.17
C SER A 511 8.70 11.82 -50.97
N THR A 512 7.97 10.71 -50.86
CA THR A 512 7.11 10.37 -49.72
C THR A 512 7.51 9.03 -49.13
N VAL A 513 7.10 8.74 -47.89
CA VAL A 513 7.31 7.43 -47.25
C VAL A 513 6.79 6.30 -48.14
N GLU A 514 5.63 6.47 -48.78
CA GLU A 514 5.04 5.47 -49.68
C GLU A 514 5.92 5.20 -50.91
N THR A 515 6.46 6.24 -51.54
CA THR A 515 7.37 6.07 -52.70
C THR A 515 8.68 5.38 -52.31
N GLN A 516 9.19 5.64 -51.10
CA GLN A 516 10.41 5.01 -50.58
C GLN A 516 10.18 3.53 -50.27
N VAL A 517 9.06 3.19 -49.61
CA VAL A 517 8.66 1.80 -49.36
C VAL A 517 8.49 1.05 -50.69
N THR A 518 7.81 1.66 -51.66
CA THR A 518 7.63 1.09 -53.01
C THR A 518 8.97 0.82 -53.70
N ALA A 519 9.95 1.72 -53.56
CA ALA A 519 11.28 1.51 -54.11
C ALA A 519 12.01 0.31 -53.46
N GLY A 520 11.93 0.18 -52.14
CA GLY A 520 12.47 -0.97 -51.41
C GLY A 520 11.81 -2.29 -51.84
N VAL A 521 10.48 -2.29 -52.02
CA VAL A 521 9.73 -3.47 -52.50
C VAL A 521 10.12 -3.86 -53.92
N LYS A 522 10.26 -2.89 -54.83
CA LYS A 522 10.73 -3.14 -56.20
C LYS A 522 12.15 -3.73 -56.25
N ALA A 523 12.97 -3.43 -55.24
CA ALA A 523 14.30 -3.98 -55.07
C ALA A 523 14.33 -5.34 -54.34
N GLY A 524 13.17 -5.94 -54.07
CA GLY A 524 13.03 -7.32 -53.58
C GLY A 524 12.71 -7.46 -52.09
N LEU A 525 12.56 -6.37 -51.34
CA LEU A 525 12.09 -6.44 -49.95
C LEU A 525 10.58 -6.72 -49.90
N THR A 526 10.12 -7.36 -48.82
CA THR A 526 8.69 -7.36 -48.50
C THR A 526 8.25 -5.97 -48.02
N THR A 527 6.94 -5.69 -48.01
CA THR A 527 6.41 -4.41 -47.52
C THR A 527 6.82 -4.14 -46.07
N ALA A 528 6.84 -5.15 -45.20
CA ALA A 528 7.26 -5.01 -43.80
C ALA A 528 8.77 -4.67 -43.70
N GLN A 529 9.61 -5.38 -44.46
CA GLN A 529 11.05 -5.13 -44.53
C GLN A 529 11.37 -3.73 -45.06
N ALA A 530 10.71 -3.31 -46.15
CA ALA A 530 10.88 -1.99 -46.73
C ALA A 530 10.40 -0.89 -45.77
N SER A 531 9.29 -1.09 -45.05
CA SER A 531 8.75 -0.11 -44.10
C SER A 531 9.71 0.16 -42.95
N ILE A 532 10.26 -0.89 -42.32
CA ILE A 532 11.24 -0.69 -41.24
C ILE A 532 12.56 -0.11 -41.76
N ALA A 533 13.01 -0.50 -42.95
CA ALA A 533 14.21 0.05 -43.56
C ALA A 533 14.07 1.56 -43.86
N VAL A 534 12.91 1.99 -44.36
CA VAL A 534 12.59 3.41 -44.56
C VAL A 534 12.55 4.18 -43.23
N ALA A 535 11.94 3.61 -42.19
CA ALA A 535 11.90 4.23 -40.87
C ALA A 535 13.31 4.40 -40.27
N ALA A 536 14.12 3.35 -40.30
CA ALA A 536 15.50 3.37 -39.82
C ALA A 536 16.37 4.37 -40.60
N TYR A 537 16.24 4.42 -41.92
CA TYR A 537 16.91 5.41 -42.76
C TYR A 537 16.53 6.82 -42.34
N THR A 538 15.23 7.11 -42.31
CA THR A 538 14.69 8.46 -42.09
C THR A 538 15.06 9.00 -40.71
N LYS A 539 14.85 8.20 -39.65
CA LYS A 539 15.17 8.61 -38.27
C LYS A 539 16.66 8.89 -38.09
N THR A 540 17.52 8.06 -38.67
CA THR A 540 18.98 8.22 -38.59
C THR A 540 19.45 9.41 -39.42
N TYR A 541 18.86 9.65 -40.59
CA TYR A 541 19.15 10.81 -41.43
C TYR A 541 18.79 12.12 -40.71
N ILE A 542 17.60 12.18 -40.09
CA ILE A 542 17.16 13.35 -39.31
C ILE A 542 18.11 13.60 -38.12
N ALA A 543 18.49 12.54 -37.39
CA ALA A 543 19.43 12.67 -36.26
C ALA A 543 20.80 13.19 -36.70
N GLY A 544 21.28 12.82 -37.89
CA GLY A 544 22.54 13.32 -38.45
C GLY A 544 22.47 14.72 -39.04
N SER A 545 21.28 15.22 -39.36
CA SER A 545 21.05 16.50 -40.06
C SER A 545 20.67 17.66 -39.12
N GLY A 546 20.81 17.47 -37.80
CA GLY A 546 20.53 18.50 -36.80
C GLY A 546 21.57 19.62 -36.74
N ILE A 547 21.23 20.73 -36.05
CA ILE A 547 22.11 21.90 -35.85
C ILE A 547 23.44 21.51 -35.17
N VAL A 548 23.40 20.52 -34.29
CA VAL A 548 24.59 19.90 -33.69
C VAL A 548 24.75 18.50 -34.29
N ALA A 549 25.90 18.23 -34.89
CA ALA A 549 26.19 16.94 -35.50
C ALA A 549 26.15 15.82 -34.46
N ALA A 550 25.26 14.85 -34.66
CA ALA A 550 25.21 13.65 -33.83
C ALA A 550 26.49 12.83 -33.99
N THR A 551 26.97 12.24 -32.89
CA THR A 551 28.13 11.35 -32.94
C THR A 551 27.78 10.03 -33.65
N PRO A 552 28.77 9.31 -34.21
CA PRO A 552 28.56 7.97 -34.78
C PRO A 552 27.81 7.01 -33.85
N ALA A 553 28.11 7.08 -32.54
CA ALA A 553 27.42 6.28 -31.52
C ALA A 553 25.93 6.63 -31.41
N VAL A 554 25.59 7.92 -31.44
CA VAL A 554 24.18 8.39 -31.41
C VAL A 554 23.43 7.96 -32.66
N LEU A 555 24.06 8.02 -33.84
CA LEU A 555 23.45 7.59 -35.10
C LEU A 555 23.19 6.08 -35.11
N ALA A 556 24.18 5.28 -34.70
CA ALA A 556 24.04 3.84 -34.57
C ALA A 556 22.93 3.46 -33.58
N ALA A 557 22.89 4.12 -32.42
CA ALA A 557 21.85 3.93 -31.41
C ALA A 557 20.46 4.33 -31.92
N THR A 558 20.35 5.42 -32.70
CA THR A 558 19.08 5.87 -33.29
C THR A 558 18.50 4.84 -34.26
N ALA A 559 19.35 4.32 -35.16
CA ALA A 559 18.95 3.25 -36.07
C ALA A 559 18.54 1.99 -35.30
N ALA A 560 19.36 1.57 -34.33
CA ALA A 560 19.13 0.38 -33.52
C ALA A 560 17.82 0.45 -32.73
N GLN A 561 17.52 1.58 -32.07
CA GLN A 561 16.25 1.79 -31.39
C GLN A 561 15.07 1.74 -32.36
N THR A 562 15.22 2.35 -33.55
CA THR A 562 14.16 2.31 -34.57
C THR A 562 13.86 0.88 -35.01
N ILE A 563 14.89 0.04 -35.20
CA ILE A 563 14.74 -1.36 -35.59
C ILE A 563 14.15 -2.20 -34.44
N ALA A 564 14.68 -2.05 -33.22
CA ALA A 564 14.24 -2.79 -32.06
C ALA A 564 12.76 -2.55 -31.75
N PHE A 565 12.33 -1.29 -31.68
CA PHE A 565 10.95 -0.95 -31.32
C PHE A 565 10.00 -0.89 -32.50
N GLY A 566 10.51 -0.67 -33.72
CA GLY A 566 9.70 -0.63 -34.94
C GLY A 566 9.49 -2.00 -35.58
N TYR A 567 10.28 -3.03 -35.23
CA TYR A 567 10.14 -4.37 -35.80
C TYR A 567 10.21 -5.48 -34.76
N ILE A 568 11.28 -5.57 -33.95
CA ILE A 568 11.45 -6.69 -32.99
C ILE A 568 10.28 -6.74 -32.01
N LYS A 569 9.95 -5.62 -31.36
CA LYS A 569 8.84 -5.56 -30.41
C LYS A 569 7.49 -5.95 -31.06
N PRO A 570 7.04 -5.34 -32.18
CA PRO A 570 5.81 -5.75 -32.87
C PRO A 570 5.79 -7.21 -33.31
N GLU A 571 6.92 -7.76 -33.77
CA GLU A 571 7.02 -9.16 -34.19
C GLU A 571 6.85 -10.10 -32.99
N VAL A 572 7.51 -9.81 -31.86
CA VAL A 572 7.34 -10.58 -30.62
C VAL A 572 5.90 -10.46 -30.09
N GLN A 573 5.29 -9.27 -30.17
CA GLN A 573 3.88 -9.09 -29.78
C GLN A 573 2.94 -9.95 -30.65
N ALA A 574 3.17 -10.00 -31.96
CA ALA A 574 2.34 -10.75 -32.89
C ALA A 574 2.50 -12.27 -32.77
N ASN A 575 3.72 -12.75 -32.52
CA ASN A 575 4.06 -14.17 -32.57
C ASN A 575 4.30 -14.81 -31.19
N MET A 576 4.38 -14.02 -30.12
CA MET A 576 4.59 -14.45 -28.74
C MET A 576 5.73 -15.49 -28.63
N ALA A 577 5.51 -16.62 -27.97
CA ALA A 577 6.50 -17.69 -27.82
C ALA A 577 6.98 -18.31 -29.17
N ASN A 578 6.28 -18.05 -30.27
CA ASN A 578 6.66 -18.52 -31.61
C ASN A 578 7.51 -17.51 -32.40
N SER A 579 7.78 -16.33 -31.84
CA SER A 579 8.69 -15.35 -32.41
C SER A 579 10.09 -15.93 -32.63
N ALA A 580 10.70 -15.58 -33.77
CA ALA A 580 12.09 -15.91 -34.05
C ALA A 580 13.05 -15.24 -33.05
N PHE A 581 12.71 -14.07 -32.51
CA PHE A 581 13.52 -13.38 -31.51
C PHE A 581 13.45 -14.05 -30.12
N VAL A 582 12.29 -14.61 -29.76
CA VAL A 582 12.14 -15.44 -28.55
C VAL A 582 12.90 -16.75 -28.68
N ALA A 583 12.87 -17.38 -29.86
CA ALA A 583 13.66 -18.58 -30.12
C ALA A 583 15.18 -18.27 -30.06
N ALA A 584 15.61 -17.17 -30.69
CA ALA A 584 17.01 -16.74 -30.71
C ALA A 584 17.53 -16.35 -29.32
N SER A 585 16.66 -15.93 -28.39
CA SER A 585 17.06 -15.64 -27.01
C SER A 585 17.38 -16.91 -26.21
N GLY A 586 17.01 -18.09 -26.69
CA GLY A 586 17.14 -19.36 -25.97
C GLY A 586 16.19 -19.51 -24.78
N LYS A 587 15.16 -18.64 -24.66
CA LYS A 587 14.28 -18.55 -23.48
C LYS A 587 12.82 -18.89 -23.80
N LYS A 588 12.54 -19.53 -24.94
CA LYS A 588 11.18 -19.87 -25.36
C LYS A 588 10.37 -20.56 -24.27
N ASP A 589 10.89 -21.65 -23.71
CA ASP A 589 10.17 -22.43 -22.71
C ASP A 589 9.98 -21.66 -21.39
N ALA A 590 11.01 -20.90 -20.98
CA ALA A 590 10.96 -20.07 -19.77
C ALA A 590 9.98 -18.89 -19.88
N LEU A 591 9.78 -18.34 -21.09
CA LEU A 591 8.91 -17.18 -21.32
C LEU A 591 7.49 -17.54 -21.74
N ALA A 592 7.24 -18.78 -22.19
CA ALA A 592 5.96 -19.19 -22.78
C ALA A 592 4.75 -18.88 -21.88
N ALA A 593 4.84 -19.19 -20.58
CA ALA A 593 3.77 -18.95 -19.61
C ALA A 593 3.54 -17.46 -19.30
N PHE A 594 4.49 -16.59 -19.65
CA PHE A 594 4.42 -15.15 -19.37
C PHE A 594 3.85 -14.32 -20.53
N PHE A 595 3.55 -14.93 -21.68
CA PHE A 595 2.80 -14.28 -22.77
C PHE A 595 1.28 -14.22 -22.47
N THR A 596 0.93 -13.61 -21.34
CA THR A 596 -0.45 -13.39 -20.90
C THR A 596 -0.56 -12.08 -20.11
N ARG A 597 -1.78 -11.69 -19.73
CA ARG A 597 -2.02 -10.58 -18.80
C ARG A 597 -2.05 -11.11 -17.38
N PHE A 598 -1.46 -10.37 -16.46
CA PHE A 598 -1.41 -10.70 -15.05
C PHE A 598 -2.12 -9.66 -14.21
N LEU A 599 -2.81 -10.11 -13.16
CA LEU A 599 -3.18 -9.31 -12.00
C LEU A 599 -2.03 -9.40 -10.99
N LEU A 600 -1.54 -8.26 -10.51
CA LEU A 600 -0.34 -8.22 -9.67
C LEU A 600 -0.63 -8.63 -8.23
N ASN A 601 -1.78 -8.23 -7.67
CA ASN A 601 -2.16 -8.52 -6.30
C ASN A 601 -3.66 -8.82 -6.18
N CYS A 602 -4.01 -10.10 -6.16
CA CYS A 602 -5.35 -10.64 -5.94
C CYS A 602 -5.68 -10.85 -4.45
N ASP A 603 -4.79 -10.50 -3.52
CA ASP A 603 -5.22 -10.30 -2.14
C ASP A 603 -6.03 -8.99 -1.99
N GLN A 604 -5.88 -8.05 -2.92
CA GLN A 604 -6.69 -6.82 -2.94
C GLN A 604 -7.98 -6.96 -3.76
N TRP A 605 -8.68 -5.86 -4.00
CA TRP A 605 -9.91 -5.83 -4.80
C TRP A 605 -9.77 -6.33 -6.25
N ASP A 606 -8.55 -6.50 -6.76
CA ASP A 606 -8.32 -7.19 -8.03
C ASP A 606 -8.65 -8.68 -7.97
N GLY A 607 -8.54 -9.30 -6.80
CA GLY A 607 -8.96 -10.67 -6.57
C GLY A 607 -10.47 -10.85 -6.38
N TYR A 608 -11.23 -9.75 -6.30
CA TYR A 608 -12.67 -9.77 -5.98
C TYR A 608 -13.41 -8.85 -6.96
N ASN A 609 -13.08 -9.03 -8.23
CA ASN A 609 -13.42 -8.11 -9.29
C ASN A 609 -14.94 -7.99 -9.48
N SER A 610 -15.66 -9.11 -9.39
CA SER A 610 -17.11 -9.11 -9.52
C SER A 610 -17.82 -8.34 -8.41
N GLU A 611 -17.34 -8.41 -7.15
CA GLU A 611 -17.89 -7.58 -6.09
C GLU A 611 -17.52 -6.10 -6.25
N ARG A 612 -16.28 -5.79 -6.66
CA ARG A 612 -15.88 -4.40 -6.98
C ARG A 612 -16.82 -3.78 -8.01
N LYS A 613 -17.09 -4.49 -9.12
CA LYS A 613 -18.02 -4.04 -10.17
C LYS A 613 -19.42 -3.78 -9.61
N ALA A 614 -19.92 -4.64 -8.71
CA ALA A 614 -21.22 -4.45 -8.09
C ALA A 614 -21.28 -3.17 -7.23
N LEU A 615 -20.25 -2.90 -6.41
CA LEU A 615 -20.15 -1.68 -5.61
C LEU A 615 -20.06 -0.42 -6.49
N MET A 616 -19.20 -0.46 -7.52
CA MET A 616 -19.01 0.68 -8.41
C MET A 616 -20.24 0.94 -9.29
N SER A 617 -20.91 -0.12 -9.75
CA SER A 617 -22.19 -0.03 -10.45
C SER A 617 -23.29 0.58 -9.57
N HIS A 618 -23.31 0.26 -8.27
CA HIS A 618 -24.22 0.89 -7.32
C HIS A 618 -23.97 2.41 -7.22
N LEU A 619 -22.71 2.85 -7.11
CA LEU A 619 -22.38 4.27 -7.10
C LEU A 619 -22.83 4.96 -8.40
N LYS A 620 -22.48 4.38 -9.55
CA LYS A 620 -22.82 4.91 -10.88
C LYS A 620 -24.35 5.01 -11.08
N THR A 621 -25.08 3.93 -10.80
CA THR A 621 -26.53 3.86 -11.02
C THR A 621 -27.31 4.81 -10.11
N ASN A 622 -26.81 5.07 -8.90
CA ASN A 622 -27.43 6.00 -7.96
C ASN A 622 -26.85 7.43 -8.05
N ASN A 623 -26.02 7.74 -9.05
CA ASN A 623 -25.40 9.05 -9.27
C ASN A 623 -24.61 9.56 -8.04
N ILE A 624 -23.85 8.68 -7.39
CA ILE A 624 -23.04 8.98 -6.21
C ILE A 624 -21.60 9.26 -6.65
N GLY A 625 -21.29 10.51 -6.99
CA GLY A 625 -19.97 10.92 -7.52
C GLY A 625 -19.01 11.55 -6.50
N ASN A 626 -19.36 11.58 -5.21
CA ASN A 626 -18.59 12.26 -4.16
C ASN A 626 -17.87 11.30 -3.20
N VAL A 627 -17.40 10.17 -3.73
CA VAL A 627 -16.72 9.13 -2.95
C VAL A 627 -15.20 9.19 -3.14
N VAL A 628 -14.46 9.10 -2.04
CA VAL A 628 -13.00 8.93 -2.04
C VAL A 628 -12.62 7.80 -1.07
N ALA A 629 -11.93 6.77 -1.55
CA ALA A 629 -11.34 5.75 -0.70
C ALA A 629 -9.99 6.22 -0.13
N MET A 630 -9.73 5.78 1.10
CA MET A 630 -8.46 5.90 1.79
C MET A 630 -8.04 4.48 2.16
N THR A 631 -6.92 4.04 1.62
CA THR A 631 -6.48 2.64 1.64
C THR A 631 -5.01 2.52 2.08
N GLY A 632 -4.62 1.32 2.50
CA GLY A 632 -3.30 0.97 3.02
C GLY A 632 -2.77 -0.32 2.40
N ASP A 633 -2.35 -1.27 3.26
CA ASP A 633 -1.85 -2.62 2.94
C ASP A 633 -0.57 -2.66 2.09
N ILE A 634 -0.59 -2.10 0.88
CA ILE A 634 0.42 -2.35 -0.15
C ILE A 634 1.76 -1.61 0.07
N HIS A 635 1.97 -0.97 1.22
CA HIS A 635 3.21 -0.26 1.55
C HIS A 635 3.71 0.70 0.45
N SER A 636 2.80 1.40 -0.24
CA SER A 636 3.10 2.32 -1.35
C SER A 636 2.17 3.52 -1.36
N PHE A 637 2.62 4.62 -1.98
CA PHE A 637 1.72 5.74 -2.27
C PHE A 637 1.18 5.65 -3.69
N PHE A 638 -0.14 5.48 -3.82
CA PHE A 638 -0.86 5.57 -5.10
C PHE A 638 -1.98 6.59 -5.04
N ALA A 639 -2.30 7.16 -6.20
CA ALA A 639 -3.54 7.90 -6.40
C ALA A 639 -4.09 7.59 -7.79
N GLY A 640 -5.39 7.35 -7.88
CA GLY A 640 -6.01 7.05 -9.17
C GLY A 640 -7.53 7.08 -9.13
N THR A 641 -8.14 6.79 -10.27
CA THR A 641 -9.58 6.64 -10.39
C THR A 641 -9.97 5.18 -10.29
N VAL A 642 -11.01 4.87 -9.50
CA VAL A 642 -11.66 3.57 -9.54
C VAL A 642 -12.76 3.63 -10.57
N ASN A 643 -12.73 2.71 -11.52
CA ASN A 643 -13.68 2.67 -12.63
C ASN A 643 -14.78 1.63 -12.37
N ASP A 644 -15.93 1.81 -13.00
CA ASP A 644 -17.07 0.87 -12.88
C ASP A 644 -16.74 -0.54 -13.35
N ASP A 645 -16.00 -0.65 -14.45
CA ASP A 645 -15.50 -1.91 -14.98
C ASP A 645 -14.14 -1.71 -15.66
N PHE A 646 -13.06 -2.13 -15.00
CA PHE A 646 -11.70 -2.08 -15.57
C PHE A 646 -11.49 -3.01 -16.76
N ASP A 647 -12.34 -4.02 -16.96
CA ASP A 647 -12.26 -4.94 -18.08
C ASP A 647 -13.04 -4.45 -19.31
N ALA A 648 -13.83 -3.37 -19.17
CA ALA A 648 -14.49 -2.72 -20.29
C ALA A 648 -13.47 -2.07 -21.25
N ALA A 649 -13.87 -1.90 -22.52
CA ALA A 649 -13.05 -1.22 -23.51
C ALA A 649 -12.64 0.18 -23.01
N GLY A 650 -11.34 0.47 -23.06
CA GLY A 650 -10.78 1.73 -22.53
C GLY A 650 -10.64 1.79 -21.00
N GLY A 651 -10.92 0.70 -20.28
CA GLY A 651 -10.79 0.60 -18.82
C GLY A 651 -12.02 1.07 -18.02
N GLY A 652 -13.16 1.32 -18.68
CA GLY A 652 -14.40 1.74 -18.02
C GLY A 652 -14.50 3.23 -17.71
N THR A 653 -15.55 3.59 -16.95
CA THR A 653 -15.86 4.97 -16.52
C THR A 653 -15.39 5.20 -15.09
N PRO A 654 -14.60 6.25 -14.79
CA PRO A 654 -14.31 6.66 -13.43
C PRO A 654 -15.56 6.93 -12.59
N VAL A 655 -15.65 6.34 -11.39
CA VAL A 655 -16.78 6.52 -10.47
C VAL A 655 -16.38 7.08 -9.11
N MET A 656 -15.13 6.87 -8.69
CA MET A 656 -14.58 7.41 -7.45
C MET A 656 -13.05 7.53 -7.53
N VAL A 657 -12.43 8.11 -6.51
CA VAL A 657 -10.97 8.18 -6.35
C VAL A 657 -10.53 7.25 -5.23
N ASP A 658 -9.36 6.64 -5.37
CA ASP A 658 -8.68 5.92 -4.30
C ASP A 658 -7.29 6.53 -4.04
N LEU A 659 -6.98 6.76 -2.77
CA LEU A 659 -5.76 7.38 -2.28
C LEU A 659 -5.07 6.44 -1.29
N VAL A 660 -4.07 5.72 -1.78
CA VAL A 660 -3.35 4.68 -1.05
C VAL A 660 -2.18 5.31 -0.28
N SER A 661 -2.09 5.06 1.02
CA SER A 661 -0.96 5.50 1.84
C SER A 661 0.11 4.40 1.93
N ALA A 662 1.37 4.82 1.90
CA ALA A 662 2.46 3.93 2.28
C ALA A 662 2.39 3.57 3.77
N GLY A 663 3.06 2.49 4.14
CA GLY A 663 3.23 2.08 5.53
C GLY A 663 4.14 3.04 6.29
N ILE A 664 3.91 3.19 7.60
CA ILE A 664 4.76 4.02 8.47
C ILE A 664 6.21 3.54 8.43
N SER A 665 6.41 2.22 8.49
CA SER A 665 7.73 1.62 8.58
C SER A 665 7.88 0.26 7.90
N SER A 666 6.78 -0.42 7.55
CA SER A 666 6.86 -1.70 6.84
C SER A 666 7.59 -1.56 5.50
N ASP A 667 8.26 -2.62 5.05
CA ASP A 667 9.09 -2.58 3.84
C ASP A 667 8.23 -2.37 2.59
N SER A 668 8.76 -1.61 1.63
CA SER A 668 7.96 -1.11 0.51
C SER A 668 7.56 -2.23 -0.47
N PHE A 669 6.46 -2.04 -1.20
CA PHE A 669 6.03 -2.98 -2.25
C PHE A 669 7.13 -3.29 -3.27
N PHE A 670 7.93 -2.28 -3.60
CA PHE A 670 9.08 -2.43 -4.45
C PHE A 670 10.10 -3.44 -3.91
N VAL A 671 10.42 -3.39 -2.61
CA VAL A 671 11.34 -4.34 -1.98
C VAL A 671 10.80 -5.77 -2.10
N TYR A 672 9.53 -5.97 -1.75
CA TYR A 672 8.87 -7.27 -1.83
C TYR A 672 8.90 -7.85 -3.26
N LEU A 673 8.45 -7.07 -4.25
CA LEU A 673 8.43 -7.52 -5.64
C LEU A 673 9.82 -7.68 -6.25
N ARG A 674 10.79 -6.83 -5.86
CA ARG A 674 12.19 -6.95 -6.30
C ARG A 674 12.76 -8.30 -5.87
N ASP A 675 12.59 -8.65 -4.60
CA ASP A 675 13.18 -9.86 -4.04
C ASP A 675 12.50 -11.11 -4.62
N ALA A 676 11.19 -11.07 -4.83
CA ALA A 676 10.46 -12.10 -5.56
C ALA A 676 10.93 -12.22 -7.03
N ALA A 677 11.12 -11.09 -7.72
CA ALA A 677 11.51 -11.06 -9.12
C ALA A 677 13.00 -11.37 -9.37
N ALA A 678 13.86 -11.24 -8.36
CA ALA A 678 15.28 -11.58 -8.46
C ALA A 678 15.50 -13.04 -8.86
N ALA A 679 14.58 -13.94 -8.49
CA ALA A 679 14.58 -15.35 -8.89
C ALA A 679 14.11 -15.59 -10.34
N LEU A 680 13.54 -14.59 -11.01
CA LEU A 680 12.91 -14.70 -12.34
C LEU A 680 13.84 -14.30 -13.50
N GLY A 681 15.14 -14.11 -13.25
CA GLY A 681 16.14 -13.79 -14.28
C GLY A 681 15.87 -12.44 -14.95
N ASP A 682 15.93 -12.40 -16.28
CA ASP A 682 15.80 -11.16 -17.07
C ASP A 682 14.49 -10.39 -16.83
N ILE A 683 13.41 -11.08 -16.44
CA ILE A 683 12.11 -10.44 -16.13
C ILE A 683 12.24 -9.54 -14.90
N GLY A 684 13.22 -9.78 -14.02
CA GLY A 684 13.55 -8.91 -12.90
C GLY A 684 13.80 -7.46 -13.30
N THR A 685 14.21 -7.20 -14.55
CA THR A 685 14.38 -5.84 -15.10
C THR A 685 13.07 -5.06 -15.28
N LEU A 686 11.91 -5.71 -15.26
CA LEU A 686 10.61 -5.02 -15.18
C LEU A 686 10.38 -4.37 -13.81
N VAL A 687 11.07 -4.87 -12.79
CA VAL A 687 10.90 -4.44 -11.40
C VAL A 687 12.05 -3.55 -10.98
N SER A 688 13.29 -3.97 -11.21
CA SER A 688 14.47 -3.25 -10.74
C SER A 688 15.64 -3.24 -11.71
N TYR A 689 16.48 -2.22 -11.62
CA TYR A 689 17.73 -2.12 -12.37
C TYR A 689 18.93 -1.96 -11.43
N PRO A 690 19.97 -2.80 -11.51
CA PRO A 690 21.16 -2.64 -10.70
C PRO A 690 21.93 -1.38 -11.13
N LEU A 691 22.00 -0.38 -10.27
CA LEU A 691 22.67 0.89 -10.51
C LEU A 691 23.92 0.99 -9.64
N ALA A 692 25.09 0.95 -10.29
CA ALA A 692 26.37 1.20 -9.65
C ALA A 692 26.64 2.71 -9.61
N VAL A 693 26.69 3.28 -8.41
CA VAL A 693 26.88 4.73 -8.19
C VAL A 693 28.28 4.99 -7.64
N PRO A 694 29.19 5.60 -8.43
CA PRO A 694 30.50 6.01 -7.93
C PRO A 694 30.36 7.16 -6.93
N VAL A 695 30.95 7.00 -5.74
CA VAL A 695 30.95 8.01 -4.68
C VAL A 695 32.38 8.29 -4.24
N THR A 696 32.80 9.55 -4.39
CA THR A 696 34.14 10.00 -4.01
C THR A 696 34.43 9.69 -2.54
N GLY A 697 35.51 8.97 -2.28
CA GLY A 697 35.93 8.58 -0.93
C GLY A 697 35.25 7.33 -0.35
N LEU A 698 34.21 6.78 -1.00
CA LEU A 698 33.46 5.61 -0.53
C LEU A 698 33.43 4.44 -1.53
N GLY A 699 33.97 4.63 -2.74
CA GLY A 699 33.93 3.62 -3.79
C GLY A 699 32.55 3.56 -4.45
N THR A 700 32.08 2.36 -4.78
CA THR A 700 30.80 2.17 -5.47
C THR A 700 29.69 1.83 -4.48
N VAL A 701 28.60 2.59 -4.53
CA VAL A 701 27.34 2.27 -3.86
C VAL A 701 26.40 1.61 -4.87
N ASN A 702 25.99 0.38 -4.61
CA ASN A 702 25.06 -0.34 -5.46
C ASN A 702 23.63 -0.10 -4.98
N LEU A 703 22.77 0.33 -5.90
CA LEU A 703 21.35 0.56 -5.68
C LEU A 703 20.53 -0.38 -6.58
N ASN A 704 19.35 -0.78 -6.11
CA ASN A 704 18.36 -1.43 -6.96
C ASN A 704 17.36 -0.36 -7.39
N PHE A 705 17.59 0.28 -8.53
CA PHE A 705 16.75 1.35 -9.03
C PHE A 705 15.35 0.84 -9.35
N ASN A 706 14.32 1.56 -8.92
CA ASN A 706 12.93 1.15 -9.02
C ASN A 706 12.34 1.39 -10.43
N LEU A 707 12.25 0.32 -11.22
CA LEU A 707 11.59 0.32 -12.53
C LEU A 707 10.11 -0.09 -12.46
N LEU A 708 9.70 -0.74 -11.37
CA LEU A 708 8.32 -1.18 -11.13
C LEU A 708 7.33 -0.01 -11.28
N ASP A 709 7.68 1.15 -10.74
CA ASP A 709 6.92 2.40 -10.89
C ASP A 709 6.50 2.65 -12.36
N TYR A 710 7.43 2.56 -13.31
CA TYR A 710 7.17 2.79 -14.73
C TYR A 710 6.40 1.63 -15.36
N THR A 711 6.75 0.39 -15.00
CA THR A 711 6.02 -0.81 -15.44
C THR A 711 4.54 -0.77 -15.02
N MET A 712 4.25 -0.20 -13.86
CA MET A 712 2.89 -0.01 -13.33
C MET A 712 2.15 1.17 -13.96
N GLY A 713 2.81 2.06 -14.70
CA GLY A 713 2.15 3.18 -15.40
C GLY A 713 2.52 4.56 -14.90
N LYS A 714 3.61 4.73 -14.15
CA LYS A 714 4.19 6.06 -13.90
C LYS A 714 4.55 6.73 -15.23
N ALA A 715 4.32 8.04 -15.30
CA ALA A 715 4.63 8.83 -16.49
C ALA A 715 6.10 8.68 -16.91
N ALA A 716 6.35 8.71 -18.23
CA ALA A 716 7.69 8.60 -18.79
C ALA A 716 8.64 9.65 -18.17
N PRO A 717 9.81 9.25 -17.67
CA PRO A 717 10.67 10.17 -16.95
C PRO A 717 11.47 11.08 -17.88
N THR A 718 11.80 12.25 -17.35
CA THR A 718 12.96 13.05 -17.79
C THR A 718 14.19 12.65 -16.99
N VAL A 719 15.39 13.09 -17.40
CA VAL A 719 16.61 12.89 -16.60
C VAL A 719 16.44 13.45 -15.18
N ALA A 720 15.80 14.62 -15.03
CA ALA A 720 15.59 15.25 -13.74
C ALA A 720 14.65 14.44 -12.83
N SER A 721 13.52 13.95 -13.35
CA SER A 721 12.60 13.13 -12.55
C SER A 721 13.20 11.75 -12.22
N LEU A 722 14.03 11.19 -13.11
CA LEU A 722 14.74 9.94 -12.88
C LEU A 722 15.79 10.07 -11.76
N LEU A 723 16.58 11.16 -11.76
CA LEU A 723 17.52 11.48 -10.69
C LEU A 723 16.81 11.66 -9.34
N GLU A 724 15.69 12.37 -9.36
CA GLU A 724 14.92 12.65 -8.16
C GLU A 724 14.32 11.37 -7.56
N GLN A 725 13.95 10.38 -8.38
CA GLN A 725 13.52 9.06 -7.88
C GLN A 725 14.61 8.34 -7.08
N THR A 726 15.89 8.50 -7.45
CA THR A 726 17.03 7.85 -6.77
C THR A 726 17.31 8.43 -5.37
N ARG A 727 16.86 9.64 -5.07
CA ARG A 727 17.33 10.44 -3.93
C ARG A 727 17.21 9.73 -2.58
N VAL A 728 16.03 9.20 -2.25
CA VAL A 728 15.76 8.60 -0.93
C VAL A 728 16.59 7.34 -0.73
N GLN A 729 16.64 6.48 -1.75
CA GLN A 729 17.41 5.24 -1.72
C GLN A 729 18.92 5.52 -1.59
N LEU A 730 19.43 6.50 -2.36
CA LEU A 730 20.83 6.91 -2.28
C LEU A 730 21.17 7.51 -0.91
N ARG A 731 20.31 8.38 -0.36
CA ARG A 731 20.53 8.97 0.97
C ARG A 731 20.61 7.88 2.04
N GLY A 732 19.68 6.91 2.02
CA GLY A 732 19.70 5.77 2.93
C GLY A 732 20.94 4.90 2.77
N ALA A 733 21.35 4.59 1.53
CA ALA A 733 22.53 3.78 1.25
C ALA A 733 23.84 4.46 1.71
N LEU A 734 23.96 5.79 1.51
CA LEU A 734 25.09 6.57 2.01
C LEU A 734 25.14 6.59 3.54
N ALA A 735 23.99 6.73 4.18
CA ALA A 735 23.88 6.68 5.64
C ALA A 735 24.31 5.30 6.18
N ALA A 736 23.88 4.21 5.54
CA ALA A 736 24.31 2.85 5.87
C ALA A 736 25.82 2.62 5.64
N LYS A 737 26.45 3.39 4.76
CA LYS A 737 27.91 3.40 4.53
C LYS A 737 28.68 4.33 5.49
N GLY A 738 28.00 4.95 6.45
CA GLY A 738 28.63 5.75 7.51
C GLY A 738 28.86 7.22 7.14
N VAL A 739 28.22 7.75 6.09
CA VAL A 739 28.26 9.20 5.82
C VAL A 739 27.58 9.95 6.98
N PRO A 740 28.25 10.92 7.63
CA PRO A 740 27.66 11.69 8.72
C PRO A 740 26.40 12.42 8.28
N GLU A 741 25.39 12.51 9.16
CA GLU A 741 24.10 13.12 8.82
C GLU A 741 24.22 14.53 8.25
N ALA A 742 25.07 15.37 8.87
CA ALA A 742 25.32 16.74 8.44
C ALA A 742 25.91 16.86 7.01
N GLN A 743 26.43 15.76 6.44
CA GLN A 743 27.02 15.71 5.10
C GLN A 743 26.18 14.95 4.08
N LEU A 744 25.10 14.27 4.51
CA LEU A 744 24.30 13.40 3.64
C LEU A 744 23.73 14.15 2.44
N ASP A 745 23.01 15.25 2.67
CA ASP A 745 22.27 15.93 1.60
C ASP A 745 23.21 16.60 0.58
N ALA A 746 24.35 17.13 1.05
CA ALA A 746 25.39 17.68 0.18
C ALA A 746 26.04 16.57 -0.67
N THR A 747 26.36 15.42 -0.05
CA THR A 747 26.92 14.25 -0.76
C THR A 747 25.93 13.70 -1.79
N VAL A 748 24.66 13.54 -1.43
CA VAL A 748 23.60 13.12 -2.35
C VAL A 748 23.53 14.06 -3.55
N THR A 749 23.54 15.37 -3.33
CA THR A 749 23.48 16.37 -4.40
C THR A 749 24.68 16.26 -5.35
N ALA A 750 25.89 16.11 -4.81
CA ALA A 750 27.10 15.93 -5.62
C ALA A 750 27.07 14.64 -6.43
N VAL A 751 26.61 13.53 -5.84
CA VAL A 751 26.50 12.23 -6.50
C VAL A 751 25.44 12.25 -7.62
N LEU A 752 24.29 12.87 -7.38
CA LEU A 752 23.25 13.03 -8.41
C LEU A 752 23.74 13.88 -9.60
N ALA A 753 24.52 14.93 -9.36
CA ALA A 753 25.15 15.71 -10.43
C ALA A 753 26.13 14.86 -11.26
N GLY A 754 26.88 13.95 -10.61
CA GLY A 754 27.72 12.98 -11.30
C GLY A 754 26.92 11.97 -12.16
N LEU A 755 25.81 11.45 -11.62
CA LEU A 755 24.92 10.55 -12.36
C LEU A 755 24.27 11.23 -13.57
N GLN A 756 23.96 12.52 -13.50
CA GLN A 756 23.41 13.27 -14.63
C GLN A 756 24.34 13.24 -15.85
N ALA A 757 25.66 13.25 -15.63
CA ALA A 757 26.67 13.19 -16.68
C ALA A 757 26.99 11.76 -17.15
N ASN A 758 26.49 10.72 -16.47
CA ASN A 758 26.76 9.32 -16.79
C ASN A 758 25.86 8.83 -17.94
N SER A 759 26.46 8.32 -19.02
CA SER A 759 25.75 7.84 -20.21
C SER A 759 24.85 6.63 -19.94
N ASP A 760 25.26 5.71 -19.06
CA ASP A 760 24.46 4.52 -18.72
C ASP A 760 23.18 4.93 -17.97
N PHE A 761 23.26 5.98 -17.14
CA PHE A 761 22.12 6.54 -16.45
C PHE A 761 21.21 7.36 -17.39
N ASN A 762 21.77 8.35 -18.08
CA ASN A 762 20.98 9.33 -18.84
C ASN A 762 20.53 8.84 -20.23
N THR A 763 21.08 7.73 -20.73
CA THR A 763 20.71 7.14 -22.02
C THR A 763 20.06 5.76 -21.82
N SER A 764 20.79 4.81 -21.23
CA SER A 764 20.32 3.41 -21.15
C SER A 764 19.18 3.24 -20.15
N LEU A 765 19.37 3.64 -18.88
CA LEU A 765 18.34 3.54 -17.86
C LEU A 765 17.14 4.46 -18.16
N LEU A 766 17.39 5.70 -18.60
CA LEU A 766 16.34 6.61 -19.04
C LEU A 766 15.50 5.99 -20.17
N GLY A 767 16.15 5.49 -21.22
CA GLY A 767 15.46 4.88 -22.36
C GLY A 767 14.63 3.67 -21.94
N LEU A 768 15.17 2.80 -21.07
CA LEU A 768 14.44 1.67 -20.52
C LEU A 768 13.20 2.12 -19.74
N ALA A 769 13.36 3.07 -18.80
CA ALA A 769 12.25 3.58 -18.00
C ALA A 769 11.15 4.25 -18.86
N GLN A 770 11.53 4.98 -19.92
CA GLN A 770 10.58 5.56 -20.88
C GLN A 770 9.80 4.50 -21.66
N GLN A 771 10.46 3.39 -22.04
CA GLN A 771 9.80 2.29 -22.74
C GLN A 771 8.85 1.51 -21.84
N LEU A 772 9.22 1.30 -20.57
CA LEU A 772 8.36 0.66 -19.57
C LEU A 772 7.13 1.53 -19.24
N ALA A 773 7.31 2.85 -19.10
CA ALA A 773 6.20 3.79 -18.94
C ALA A 773 5.20 3.73 -20.11
N GLY A 774 5.69 3.42 -21.32
CA GLY A 774 4.89 3.26 -22.53
C GLY A 774 4.04 1.98 -22.58
N LEU A 775 4.18 1.05 -21.62
CA LEU A 775 3.33 -0.14 -21.55
C LEU A 775 1.86 0.21 -21.30
N GLY A 776 1.60 1.31 -20.57
CA GLY A 776 0.23 1.80 -20.36
C GLY A 776 -0.69 0.80 -19.66
N ASN A 777 -0.14 -0.09 -18.83
CA ASN A 777 -0.90 -1.19 -18.22
C ASN A 777 -2.06 -0.71 -17.33
N ASN A 778 -1.91 0.45 -16.68
CA ASN A 778 -2.83 0.96 -15.66
C ASN A 778 -3.09 2.47 -15.85
N PRO A 779 -3.83 2.89 -16.90
CA PRO A 779 -4.02 4.32 -17.24
C PRO A 779 -4.81 5.13 -16.18
N TRP A 780 -5.48 4.44 -15.26
CA TRP A 780 -6.21 5.02 -14.12
C TRP A 780 -5.29 5.39 -12.94
N LEU A 781 -4.08 4.83 -12.85
CA LEU A 781 -3.08 5.27 -11.87
C LEU A 781 -2.51 6.62 -12.29
N LYS A 782 -2.77 7.66 -11.50
CA LYS A 782 -2.28 9.03 -11.74
C LYS A 782 -0.99 9.33 -10.98
N TYR A 783 -0.74 8.61 -9.89
CA TYR A 783 0.52 8.65 -9.16
C TYR A 783 0.90 7.26 -8.68
N VAL A 784 2.19 6.96 -8.80
CA VAL A 784 2.80 5.70 -8.36
C VAL A 784 4.14 5.99 -7.69
N ASN A 785 4.28 5.56 -6.44
CA ASN A 785 5.54 5.48 -5.73
C ASN A 785 5.56 4.20 -4.86
N THR A 786 6.10 3.13 -5.45
CA THR A 786 6.17 1.79 -4.85
C THR A 786 7.31 1.61 -3.87
N ASP A 787 8.26 2.55 -3.79
CA ASP A 787 9.37 2.51 -2.83
C ASP A 787 9.27 3.65 -1.81
N ALA A 788 8.24 3.57 -0.96
CA ALA A 788 7.96 4.59 0.02
C ALA A 788 7.57 4.02 1.38
N GLN A 789 7.91 4.77 2.41
CA GLN A 789 7.37 4.69 3.77
C GLN A 789 6.88 6.09 4.14
N GLY A 790 5.85 6.20 4.97
CA GLY A 790 5.29 7.48 5.34
C GLY A 790 3.84 7.42 5.84
N TYR A 791 3.14 8.53 5.65
CA TYR A 791 1.73 8.67 6.01
C TYR A 791 1.05 9.69 5.07
N THR A 792 -0.27 9.85 5.21
CA THR A 792 -1.01 10.84 4.45
C THR A 792 -1.68 11.87 5.35
N LEU A 793 -1.46 13.15 5.08
CA LEU A 793 -2.13 14.28 5.74
C LEU A 793 -3.25 14.81 4.85
N VAL A 794 -4.47 14.91 5.37
CA VAL A 794 -5.64 15.37 4.62
C VAL A 794 -6.14 16.70 5.16
N THR A 795 -6.44 17.62 4.25
CA THR A 795 -7.28 18.79 4.50
C THR A 795 -8.54 18.67 3.65
N LEU A 796 -9.70 18.56 4.30
CA LEU A 796 -11.00 18.42 3.66
C LEU A 796 -11.81 19.71 3.81
N THR A 797 -12.34 20.22 2.71
CA THR A 797 -13.21 21.41 2.66
C THR A 797 -14.44 21.11 1.82
N PRO A 798 -15.50 21.93 1.84
CA PRO A 798 -16.64 21.73 0.96
C PRO A 798 -16.30 21.65 -0.53
N GLY A 799 -15.25 22.35 -0.98
CA GLY A 799 -14.86 22.41 -2.40
C GLY A 799 -13.84 21.37 -2.86
N LYS A 800 -12.97 20.88 -1.96
CA LYS A 800 -11.89 19.94 -2.31
C LYS A 800 -11.37 19.14 -1.12
N MET A 801 -10.80 17.98 -1.43
CA MET A 801 -9.92 17.19 -0.56
C MET A 801 -8.49 17.33 -1.07
N THR A 802 -7.58 17.78 -0.19
CA THR A 802 -6.15 17.81 -0.45
C THR A 802 -5.50 16.74 0.42
N ALA A 803 -4.91 15.72 -0.21
CA ALA A 803 -4.13 14.68 0.46
C ALA A 803 -2.65 14.88 0.16
N GLN A 804 -1.83 14.96 1.20
CA GLN A 804 -0.37 15.10 1.10
C GLN A 804 0.27 13.78 1.50
N PHE A 805 0.83 13.07 0.51
CA PHE A 805 1.66 11.88 0.71
C PHE A 805 3.03 12.31 1.25
N LYS A 806 3.30 12.00 2.51
CA LYS A 806 4.51 12.40 3.24
C LYS A 806 5.50 11.22 3.26
N GLN A 807 6.36 11.14 2.25
CA GLN A 807 7.43 10.14 2.22
C GLN A 807 8.53 10.52 3.21
N VAL A 808 8.95 9.56 4.05
CA VAL A 808 10.04 9.75 5.00
C VAL A 808 11.39 9.33 4.43
N ASN A 809 12.46 9.92 4.94
CA ASN A 809 13.81 9.41 4.72
C ASN A 809 13.99 8.07 5.43
N LYS A 810 15.00 7.29 5.01
CA LYS A 810 15.42 6.07 5.72
C LYS A 810 16.29 6.43 6.94
N LEU A 811 16.47 5.46 7.83
CA LEU A 811 17.38 5.50 8.99
C LEU A 811 18.77 6.08 8.65
N VAL A 812 19.36 6.75 9.64
CA VAL A 812 20.78 7.14 9.66
C VAL A 812 21.48 6.36 10.76
N GLY A 813 22.26 5.36 10.38
CA GLY A 813 22.75 4.36 11.33
C GLY A 813 21.59 3.61 11.97
N THR A 814 21.42 3.74 13.28
CA THR A 814 20.33 3.13 14.06
C THR A 814 19.36 4.17 14.63
N ALA A 815 19.33 5.39 14.08
CA ALA A 815 18.48 6.49 14.52
C ALA A 815 17.58 7.01 13.39
N ALA A 816 16.40 7.52 13.75
CA ALA A 816 15.58 8.30 12.82
C ALA A 816 16.35 9.55 12.33
N PRO A 817 16.19 9.95 11.05
CA PRO A 817 16.86 11.11 10.49
C PRO A 817 16.35 12.42 11.09
N ALA A 818 17.23 13.41 11.23
CA ALA A 818 16.88 14.77 11.62
C ALA A 818 15.90 15.42 10.62
N THR A 819 16.15 15.21 9.32
CA THR A 819 15.19 15.57 8.25
C THR A 819 14.25 14.40 7.99
N LEU A 820 13.11 14.39 8.68
CA LEU A 820 12.14 13.30 8.61
C LEU A 820 11.45 13.17 7.25
N ILE A 821 10.82 14.24 6.77
CA ILE A 821 10.06 14.23 5.52
C ILE A 821 11.02 14.44 4.35
N ALA A 822 11.16 13.41 3.50
CA ALA A 822 11.98 13.46 2.30
C ALA A 822 11.25 14.14 1.14
N ARG A 823 9.96 13.84 0.98
CA ARG A 823 9.13 14.35 -0.11
C ARG A 823 7.69 14.49 0.33
N THR A 824 7.04 15.56 -0.11
CA THR A 824 5.59 15.71 -0.08
C THR A 824 5.07 15.68 -1.50
N THR A 825 4.15 14.77 -1.82
CA THR A 825 3.39 14.80 -3.07
C THR A 825 1.94 15.12 -2.74
N THR A 826 1.32 16.03 -3.49
CA THR A 826 -0.06 16.45 -3.21
C THR A 826 -1.02 15.88 -4.23
N ALA A 827 -2.03 15.17 -3.77
CA ALA A 827 -3.18 14.73 -4.53
C ALA A 827 -4.40 15.62 -4.19
N VAL A 828 -5.04 16.19 -5.20
CA VAL A 828 -6.22 17.04 -5.04
C VAL A 828 -7.42 16.43 -5.76
N VAL A 829 -8.50 16.21 -5.01
CA VAL A 829 -9.81 15.79 -5.53
C VAL A 829 -10.78 16.95 -5.37
N SER A 830 -11.44 17.34 -6.47
CA SER A 830 -12.49 18.36 -6.43
C SER A 830 -13.83 17.73 -6.04
N ALA A 831 -14.65 18.46 -5.27
CA ALA A 831 -15.94 17.94 -4.82
C ALA A 831 -16.83 17.51 -6.00
N GLY A 832 -17.43 16.32 -5.89
CA GLY A 832 -18.33 15.75 -6.90
C GLY A 832 -17.64 15.27 -8.19
N SER A 833 -16.31 15.21 -8.24
CA SER A 833 -15.55 14.74 -9.41
C SER A 833 -14.76 13.46 -9.10
N PRO A 834 -14.94 12.37 -9.86
CA PRO A 834 -14.12 11.16 -9.75
C PRO A 834 -12.78 11.35 -10.50
N SER A 835 -12.00 12.34 -10.08
CA SER A 835 -10.72 12.72 -10.70
C SER A 835 -9.73 13.23 -9.66
N VAL A 836 -8.46 12.91 -9.85
CA VAL A 836 -7.37 13.36 -8.97
C VAL A 836 -6.28 14.07 -9.78
N ALA A 837 -5.83 15.22 -9.28
CA ALA A 837 -4.69 15.96 -9.80
C ALA A 837 -3.49 15.80 -8.88
N ILE A 838 -2.29 15.65 -9.46
CA ILE A 838 -1.04 15.39 -8.73
C ILE A 838 -0.09 16.57 -8.94
N SER A 839 0.53 17.05 -7.86
CA SER A 839 1.51 18.15 -7.88
C SER A 839 2.62 17.97 -6.86
#